data_AF-A0A5C6ZNN7-F1
#
_entry.id   AF-A0A5C6ZNN7-F1
#
_cell.length_a   1.000
_cell.length_b   1.000
_cell.length_c   1.000
_cell.angle_alpha   90.00
_cell.angle_beta   90.00
_cell.angle_gamma   90.00
#
_symmetry.space_group_name_H-M   'P 1'
#
loop_
_entity.id
_entity.type
_entity.pdbx_description
1 polymer ?
#
loop_
_entity_poly.entity_id
_entity_poly.type
_entity_poly.pdbx_seq_one_letter_code
_entity_poly.pdbx_strand_id
1 'polypeptide(L)'
;MKHVLLIFTLFCASYMTVNAQTNTWTGAGANTNWNTVANWSLNAMPTAANDVVIPTGFTVNLNVAGDTKSIVVQGNSTFNMSNTLSILNASSVAANATCAWTLGSLTGGGTLTNNGTFNLSSGNTKSIVGVTTFNNTGNFNILDGGDLNITDGIFNNLASGIIDLRGNEGNISYTGSASRILNNAGLIKSTATGGNVRIQTVLNNNGGAITVSNGNLIFDFLDKNLNGGVLNVSVGSVLRLTSTTNLTGTLTGALNGDLEWSGNVSSAGTSTFNFSGSSGVRWTAGNLTGGGTLVNKNLIFLSSGNTKSIIGVTTLNNEGDFNIPDGGDFNITDGIFNNQLTGTIDMQWAEGNISYTGSASRILNNAGLIKSTATGGNVRIQTVLNNNGGTITVSNGNLIFDTLDKNLNGGVLNVSVGSVLRLTSTTNLTGTLTGALNGDLEWSGNVSSAGTSTFNFSGSSGVRWTAGNLTGGGTLVKKNLIFLSSGNTKSIIGATTLNNEGDFNITDGGDFNITDGIFNNQLTGTIDMQWAEGNISYTGSASRILNNAGLIKSTATGGNVRIQTVLNNNGGTITVSNGNLIFDFLDKNLNGGMYNVSVGSSLQWNSNTVISGTLTGNLTGEIDWLNDITIPNATTGTFNFTGNSGVKWSSGNLTGGGTLVNKSLIFLRTANTKSIIGATTLNNEGDFNITDGGDFNITDGIFNNQSAGTIDMQGAEGNISYTGSASRILNNFGMLKRTTTAGNARIHTFLNNSGSIDAQAGTLVFSEFLAFTNDEEGVVKGVSTVTIANTANYTNNGTFSPGGSPGTLTFNGVFKSSTTSVLDVELNGLTSGTQYDVLAITGTNAIFDGDVNVTLGFEPVVGNTFTVATTTGTITTKSLATPFTSDYLGKRYTFNVTYPNDNVVRLTISNILDIEAPNVITQNATVQLNASGNGSITAAQINNGSSDNCSLVADLTYTLSKSTFNCSNLGANTVTLTVTDEAGNSANQTATVTVVDAINPTVTCGGDSTIDSNGNYALPNYVTNSTASASDNCSATVVQAPVAGTSLADGTYTISFVATDSSGNTANCSFSLTVVDTTLGIDDFELSESSIQLYPNPVGNVLTIKNVNNLELDNAQITDVTGKVITTFDLKNMGLTKEISLEDLSSGMYFLKINGLNSSVTKRVIKQ
;
A
#
# COMPACT_ATOMS: atom_id res chain seq x y z
N MET A 1 -5.10 30.37 -85.49
CA MET A 1 -6.20 29.96 -86.38
C MET A 1 -5.69 28.87 -87.34
N LYS A 2 -6.60 28.19 -88.05
CA LYS A 2 -6.43 27.32 -89.26
C LYS A 2 -5.13 27.56 -90.08
N HIS A 3 -4.56 26.63 -90.86
CA HIS A 3 -4.57 25.15 -91.01
C HIS A 3 -3.87 24.84 -92.37
N VAL A 4 -3.12 23.73 -92.47
CA VAL A 4 -3.01 22.84 -93.65
C VAL A 4 -2.51 23.38 -95.02
N LEU A 5 -1.21 23.13 -95.29
CA LEU A 5 -0.66 22.20 -96.32
C LEU A 5 -0.86 22.40 -97.86
N LEU A 6 0.27 22.27 -98.58
CA LEU A 6 0.52 21.51 -99.84
C LEU A 6 0.62 22.21 -101.23
N ILE A 7 1.49 21.60 -102.08
CA ILE A 7 1.63 21.63 -103.56
C ILE A 7 2.59 22.66 -104.20
N PHE A 8 3.81 22.17 -104.46
CA PHE A 8 4.66 22.30 -105.66
C PHE A 8 4.71 23.59 -106.52
N THR A 9 5.93 24.10 -106.69
CA THR A 9 6.62 24.05 -108.00
C THR A 9 8.14 23.92 -107.78
N LEU A 10 8.90 23.49 -108.80
CA LEU A 10 10.29 23.04 -108.67
C LEU A 10 11.14 23.55 -109.84
N PHE A 11 12.27 24.23 -109.58
CA PHE A 11 13.62 23.92 -110.14
C PHE A 11 14.72 24.93 -109.73
N CYS A 12 15.97 24.47 -109.83
CA CYS A 12 17.22 25.26 -109.92
C CYS A 12 17.51 26.37 -108.86
N ALA A 13 17.99 25.93 -107.70
CA ALA A 13 19.24 26.47 -107.17
C ALA A 13 20.34 25.43 -107.42
N SER A 14 21.45 25.81 -108.04
CA SER A 14 22.52 24.88 -108.43
C SER A 14 23.33 24.40 -107.22
N TYR A 15 23.30 23.10 -106.92
CA TYR A 15 24.25 22.48 -106.00
C TYR A 15 25.68 22.61 -106.55
N MET A 16 26.47 23.52 -105.97
CA MET A 16 27.93 23.38 -106.00
C MET A 16 28.35 22.49 -104.83
N THR A 17 28.60 21.23 -105.12
CA THR A 17 29.35 20.34 -104.22
C THR A 17 30.77 20.86 -104.07
N VAL A 18 31.03 21.57 -102.96
CA VAL A 18 32.39 21.87 -102.52
C VAL A 18 33.02 20.54 -102.06
N ASN A 19 33.71 19.87 -102.98
CA ASN A 19 34.53 18.71 -102.64
C ASN A 19 35.57 19.15 -101.61
N ALA A 20 35.62 18.48 -100.45
CA ALA A 20 36.60 18.79 -99.41
C ALA A 20 38.02 18.61 -99.97
N GLN A 21 38.78 19.71 -100.05
CA GLN A 21 40.11 19.66 -100.67
C GLN A 21 41.03 18.82 -99.79
N THR A 22 41.33 17.61 -100.25
CA THR A 22 42.19 16.66 -99.54
C THR A 22 43.62 16.84 -100.00
N ASN A 23 44.51 17.19 -99.07
CA ASN A 23 45.93 17.44 -99.30
C ASN A 23 46.74 16.53 -98.37
N THR A 24 47.93 16.10 -98.79
CA THR A 24 48.76 15.17 -98.02
C THR A 24 50.19 15.69 -97.96
N TRP A 25 50.77 15.70 -96.76
CA TRP A 25 52.19 15.98 -96.55
C TRP A 25 53.00 14.72 -96.86
N THR A 26 53.71 14.73 -97.99
CA THR A 26 54.46 13.57 -98.52
C THR A 26 55.98 13.77 -98.57
N GLY A 27 56.50 14.90 -98.06
CA GLY A 27 57.94 15.09 -97.83
C GLY A 27 58.77 15.59 -99.01
N ALA A 28 58.18 16.22 -100.04
CA ALA A 28 58.91 16.60 -101.26
C ALA A 28 58.60 18.04 -101.72
N GLY A 29 59.03 19.03 -100.92
CA GLY A 29 58.99 20.45 -101.30
C GLY A 29 59.17 21.38 -100.10
N ALA A 30 59.68 22.59 -100.35
CA ALA A 30 59.79 23.65 -99.35
C ALA A 30 58.88 24.82 -99.74
N ASN A 31 58.02 25.27 -98.81
CA ASN A 31 57.18 26.45 -98.97
C ASN A 31 57.28 27.32 -97.71
N THR A 32 57.42 28.63 -97.87
CA THR A 32 57.68 29.57 -96.76
C THR A 32 56.42 30.21 -96.18
N ASN A 33 55.26 30.10 -96.84
CA ASN A 33 54.01 30.73 -96.39
C ASN A 33 52.85 29.72 -96.41
N TRP A 34 52.33 29.37 -95.24
CA TRP A 34 51.27 28.36 -95.09
C TRP A 34 49.91 28.96 -94.68
N ASN A 35 49.67 30.23 -95.03
CA ASN A 35 48.51 31.01 -94.60
C ASN A 35 47.42 31.21 -95.68
N THR A 36 47.51 30.55 -96.85
CA THR A 36 46.55 30.74 -97.96
C THR A 36 46.14 29.42 -98.63
N VAL A 37 44.92 29.42 -99.17
CA VAL A 37 44.26 28.29 -99.85
C VAL A 37 45.11 27.71 -100.99
N ALA A 38 45.80 28.56 -101.75
CA ALA A 38 46.57 28.19 -102.94
C ALA A 38 47.82 27.35 -102.65
N ASN A 39 48.33 27.37 -101.41
CA ASN A 39 49.66 26.85 -101.09
C ASN A 39 49.69 25.36 -100.71
N TRP A 40 48.51 24.71 -100.65
CA TRP A 40 48.34 23.33 -100.21
C TRP A 40 48.55 22.26 -101.31
N SER A 41 48.63 22.66 -102.58
CA SER A 41 48.62 21.77 -103.75
C SER A 41 49.99 21.26 -104.23
N LEU A 42 51.05 21.39 -103.40
CA LEU A 42 52.46 21.25 -103.84
C LEU A 42 53.29 20.20 -103.08
N ASN A 43 52.69 19.29 -102.31
CA ASN A 43 53.37 18.17 -101.61
C ASN A 43 54.52 18.55 -100.65
N ALA A 44 54.62 19.85 -100.32
CA ALA A 44 55.66 20.43 -99.50
C ALA A 44 55.47 20.14 -97.99
N MET A 45 56.49 20.45 -97.20
CA MET A 45 56.45 20.42 -95.74
C MET A 45 56.55 21.85 -95.15
N PRO A 46 55.83 22.15 -94.06
CA PRO A 46 56.22 23.22 -93.15
C PRO A 46 57.57 22.92 -92.50
N THR A 47 58.21 23.96 -91.96
CA THR A 47 59.36 23.86 -91.06
C THR A 47 59.06 24.59 -89.76
N ALA A 48 59.89 24.37 -88.73
CA ALA A 48 59.81 25.04 -87.43
C ALA A 48 59.77 26.59 -87.46
N ALA A 49 60.05 27.22 -88.61
CA ALA A 49 59.94 28.67 -88.80
C ALA A 49 58.55 29.14 -89.33
N ASN A 50 57.70 28.24 -89.82
CA ASN A 50 56.46 28.58 -90.53
C ASN A 50 55.21 28.42 -89.67
N ASP A 51 54.33 29.43 -89.65
CA ASP A 51 52.97 29.34 -89.12
C ASP A 51 52.02 28.78 -90.20
N VAL A 52 51.18 27.80 -89.84
CA VAL A 52 50.33 27.02 -90.75
C VAL A 52 48.85 27.24 -90.45
N VAL A 53 48.05 27.53 -91.47
CA VAL A 53 46.60 27.67 -91.37
C VAL A 53 45.91 26.69 -92.32
N ILE A 54 45.20 25.71 -91.78
CA ILE A 54 44.28 24.85 -92.53
C ILE A 54 42.94 25.61 -92.66
N PRO A 55 42.56 26.11 -93.86
CA PRO A 55 41.34 26.88 -94.05
C PRO A 55 40.09 26.02 -93.88
N THR A 56 38.92 26.63 -93.69
CA THR A 56 37.61 25.97 -93.64
C THR A 56 37.34 25.07 -94.87
N GLY A 57 36.81 23.87 -94.66
CA GLY A 57 36.43 22.91 -95.72
C GLY A 57 37.55 22.01 -96.24
N PHE A 58 38.73 22.02 -95.61
CA PHE A 58 39.91 21.26 -96.03
C PHE A 58 40.01 19.91 -95.29
N THR A 59 40.64 18.93 -95.95
CA THR A 59 41.17 17.72 -95.31
C THR A 59 42.69 17.69 -95.50
N VAL A 60 43.45 17.46 -94.44
CA VAL A 60 44.92 17.45 -94.47
C VAL A 60 45.45 16.20 -93.79
N ASN A 61 46.32 15.44 -94.48
CA ASN A 61 46.93 14.22 -93.96
C ASN A 61 48.43 14.43 -93.67
N LEU A 62 48.83 14.23 -92.40
CA LEU A 62 50.21 14.24 -91.92
C LEU A 62 50.79 12.81 -92.02
N ASN A 63 51.25 12.41 -93.20
CA ASN A 63 51.77 11.04 -93.43
C ASN A 63 53.26 10.89 -93.09
N VAL A 64 54.05 11.96 -93.21
CA VAL A 64 55.46 12.03 -92.77
C VAL A 64 55.57 12.97 -91.56
N ALA A 65 56.63 12.84 -90.75
CA ALA A 65 56.83 13.73 -89.61
C ALA A 65 56.98 15.19 -90.07
N GLY A 66 56.43 16.14 -89.31
CA GLY A 66 56.42 17.56 -89.68
C GLY A 66 56.70 18.48 -88.51
N ASP A 67 57.57 19.47 -88.74
CA ASP A 67 57.88 20.54 -87.79
C ASP A 67 57.20 21.84 -88.21
N THR A 68 56.59 22.57 -87.28
CA THR A 68 55.95 23.86 -87.56
C THR A 68 56.11 24.84 -86.39
N LYS A 69 56.10 26.15 -86.69
CA LYS A 69 56.08 27.20 -85.67
C LYS A 69 54.73 27.19 -84.94
N SER A 70 53.63 27.12 -85.69
CA SER A 70 52.27 26.99 -85.14
C SER A 70 51.32 26.38 -86.16
N ILE A 71 50.22 25.76 -85.71
CA ILE A 71 49.14 25.28 -86.58
C ILE A 71 47.77 25.77 -86.12
N VAL A 72 46.94 26.21 -87.06
CA VAL A 72 45.56 26.66 -86.82
C VAL A 72 44.61 25.92 -87.77
N VAL A 73 43.72 25.09 -87.22
CA VAL A 73 42.72 24.33 -87.98
C VAL A 73 41.36 25.04 -87.91
N GLN A 74 40.90 25.60 -89.04
CA GLN A 74 39.73 26.49 -89.08
C GLN A 74 38.44 25.78 -89.49
N GLY A 75 37.31 26.40 -89.13
CA GLY A 75 35.99 26.03 -89.64
C GLY A 75 35.60 24.58 -89.33
N ASN A 76 35.14 23.87 -90.36
CA ASN A 76 34.72 22.46 -90.33
C ASN A 76 35.77 21.49 -90.89
N SER A 77 37.05 21.89 -90.89
CA SER A 77 38.13 21.14 -91.55
C SER A 77 38.60 19.92 -90.76
N THR A 78 39.21 18.96 -91.47
CA THR A 78 39.72 17.71 -90.93
C THR A 78 41.24 17.67 -91.01
N PHE A 79 41.90 17.35 -89.90
CA PHE A 79 43.35 17.12 -89.83
C PHE A 79 43.64 15.69 -89.36
N ASN A 80 44.25 14.88 -90.23
CA ASN A 80 44.54 13.48 -89.97
C ASN A 80 46.02 13.33 -89.60
N MET A 81 46.29 13.15 -88.30
CA MET A 81 47.64 12.91 -87.77
C MET A 81 47.96 11.42 -87.83
N SER A 82 48.77 11.00 -88.81
CA SER A 82 49.33 9.65 -88.93
C SER A 82 50.86 9.60 -88.78
N ASN A 83 51.46 10.71 -88.33
CA ASN A 83 52.88 10.82 -88.00
C ASN A 83 53.11 11.91 -86.93
N THR A 84 54.35 12.08 -86.50
CA THR A 84 54.73 13.04 -85.45
C THR A 84 54.63 14.50 -85.94
N LEU A 85 54.07 15.36 -85.08
CA LEU A 85 53.96 16.80 -85.28
C LEU A 85 54.73 17.54 -84.18
N SER A 86 55.68 18.38 -84.57
CA SER A 86 56.38 19.31 -83.67
C SER A 86 55.78 20.71 -83.80
N ILE A 87 55.38 21.32 -82.68
CA ILE A 87 54.88 22.70 -82.59
C ILE A 87 55.76 23.50 -81.62
N LEU A 88 56.20 24.70 -82.01
CA LEU A 88 56.99 25.56 -81.11
C LEU A 88 56.15 26.58 -80.33
N ASN A 89 55.09 27.11 -80.95
CA ASN A 89 54.24 28.18 -80.40
C ASN A 89 52.78 27.71 -80.19
N ALA A 90 51.96 28.63 -79.66
CA ALA A 90 50.52 28.46 -79.54
C ALA A 90 49.87 28.08 -80.89
N SER A 91 49.08 27.01 -80.85
CA SER A 91 48.41 26.35 -81.97
C SER A 91 46.97 26.02 -81.56
N SER A 92 46.04 25.85 -82.52
CA SER A 92 44.62 25.62 -82.18
C SER A 92 43.81 24.84 -83.21
N VAL A 93 42.72 24.22 -82.72
CA VAL A 93 41.66 23.58 -83.53
C VAL A 93 40.35 24.30 -83.21
N ALA A 94 39.62 24.74 -84.24
CA ALA A 94 38.34 25.44 -84.12
C ALA A 94 37.18 24.51 -83.74
N ALA A 95 36.09 25.07 -83.20
CA ALA A 95 35.00 24.31 -82.58
C ALA A 95 34.29 23.28 -83.49
N ASN A 96 34.24 23.54 -84.80
CA ASN A 96 33.61 22.62 -85.78
C ASN A 96 34.63 21.72 -86.50
N ALA A 97 35.93 21.88 -86.23
CA ALA A 97 36.99 21.13 -86.88
C ALA A 97 37.23 19.77 -86.19
N THR A 98 37.69 18.79 -86.98
CA THR A 98 37.98 17.43 -86.51
C THR A 98 39.46 17.13 -86.66
N CYS A 99 40.07 16.49 -85.67
CA CYS A 99 41.43 15.96 -85.75
C CYS A 99 41.42 14.45 -85.46
N ALA A 100 41.86 13.64 -86.42
CA ALA A 100 41.95 12.19 -86.27
C ALA A 100 43.41 11.78 -86.04
N TRP A 101 43.74 11.41 -84.79
CA TRP A 101 45.09 11.04 -84.38
C TRP A 101 45.26 9.52 -84.38
N THR A 102 45.79 9.02 -85.50
CA THR A 102 45.97 7.59 -85.77
C THR A 102 47.36 7.09 -85.34
N LEU A 103 48.42 7.88 -85.53
CA LEU A 103 49.80 7.51 -85.21
C LEU A 103 50.67 8.76 -84.95
N GLY A 104 51.80 8.57 -84.26
CA GLY A 104 52.81 9.61 -84.02
C GLY A 104 52.62 10.41 -82.72
N SER A 105 53.56 11.31 -82.45
CA SER A 105 53.61 12.13 -81.23
C SER A 105 53.32 13.61 -81.50
N LEU A 106 52.82 14.33 -80.49
CA LEU A 106 52.81 15.79 -80.44
C LEU A 106 54.01 16.26 -79.58
N THR A 107 54.87 17.10 -80.14
CA THR A 107 56.14 17.51 -79.52
C THR A 107 56.47 18.99 -79.81
N GLY A 108 57.67 19.44 -79.47
CA GLY A 108 58.21 20.77 -79.82
C GLY A 108 58.12 21.83 -78.71
N GLY A 109 57.35 21.59 -77.64
CA GLY A 109 57.23 22.52 -76.51
C GLY A 109 56.14 23.58 -76.64
N GLY A 110 55.48 23.67 -77.79
CA GLY A 110 54.34 24.56 -78.01
C GLY A 110 53.08 24.16 -77.24
N THR A 111 52.02 24.94 -77.41
CA THR A 111 50.70 24.69 -76.79
C THR A 111 49.64 24.48 -77.86
N LEU A 112 48.99 23.32 -77.91
CA LEU A 112 47.86 23.04 -78.81
C LEU A 112 46.54 23.18 -78.07
N THR A 113 45.64 24.05 -78.54
CA THR A 113 44.31 24.26 -77.94
C THR A 113 43.19 23.67 -78.82
N ASN A 114 42.63 22.54 -78.42
CA ASN A 114 41.49 21.91 -79.09
C ASN A 114 40.16 22.46 -78.58
N ASN A 115 39.47 23.26 -79.40
CA ASN A 115 38.06 23.61 -79.20
C ASN A 115 37.11 22.67 -79.95
N GLY A 116 37.63 21.90 -80.92
CA GLY A 116 36.88 21.02 -81.80
C GLY A 116 36.80 19.58 -81.30
N THR A 117 36.79 18.63 -82.24
CA THR A 117 36.74 17.19 -81.92
C THR A 117 38.06 16.50 -82.27
N PHE A 118 38.82 16.11 -81.25
CA PHE A 118 39.97 15.20 -81.37
C PHE A 118 39.51 13.75 -81.20
N ASN A 119 39.97 12.85 -82.07
CA ASN A 119 39.66 11.41 -82.04
C ASN A 119 40.95 10.60 -82.10
N LEU A 120 41.25 9.82 -81.07
CA LEU A 120 42.39 8.89 -81.04
C LEU A 120 41.89 7.49 -81.40
N SER A 121 42.51 6.86 -82.41
CA SER A 121 42.08 5.55 -82.93
C SER A 121 43.24 4.68 -83.44
N SER A 122 43.03 3.37 -83.48
CA SER A 122 44.04 2.31 -83.70
C SER A 122 45.01 2.10 -82.54
N GLY A 123 45.41 0.83 -82.35
CA GLY A 123 46.23 0.27 -81.26
C GLY A 123 47.68 0.75 -81.14
N ASN A 124 48.02 1.92 -81.67
CA ASN A 124 49.36 2.50 -81.60
C ASN A 124 49.38 3.60 -80.54
N THR A 125 50.28 3.51 -79.56
CA THR A 125 50.44 4.54 -78.53
C THR A 125 50.72 5.92 -79.16
N LYS A 126 49.89 6.91 -78.86
CA LYS A 126 50.08 8.30 -79.26
C LYS A 126 50.64 9.08 -78.07
N SER A 127 51.64 9.94 -78.28
CA SER A 127 52.33 10.59 -77.14
C SER A 127 52.29 12.11 -77.19
N ILE A 128 52.11 12.77 -76.04
CA ILE A 128 52.45 14.19 -75.82
C ILE A 128 53.84 14.22 -75.19
N VAL A 129 54.81 14.90 -75.82
CA VAL A 129 56.25 14.71 -75.54
C VAL A 129 56.96 16.01 -75.15
N GLY A 130 57.78 15.93 -74.10
CA GLY A 130 58.53 17.07 -73.54
C GLY A 130 57.59 18.15 -72.99
N VAL A 131 58.08 19.38 -72.83
CA VAL A 131 57.31 20.52 -72.25
C VAL A 131 56.09 20.98 -73.07
N THR A 132 55.68 20.21 -74.07
CA THR A 132 54.51 20.43 -74.92
C THR A 132 53.23 20.34 -74.10
N THR A 133 52.32 21.30 -74.31
CA THR A 133 51.05 21.39 -73.59
C THR A 133 49.85 21.19 -74.51
N PHE A 134 48.91 20.33 -74.12
CA PHE A 134 47.63 20.17 -74.80
C PHE A 134 46.51 20.76 -73.94
N ASN A 135 45.78 21.76 -74.45
CA ASN A 135 44.60 22.34 -73.81
C ASN A 135 43.34 21.84 -74.54
N ASN A 136 42.38 21.26 -73.82
CA ASN A 136 41.10 20.84 -74.38
C ASN A 136 39.95 21.69 -73.82
N THR A 137 39.21 22.32 -74.72
CA THR A 137 37.94 23.03 -74.49
C THR A 137 36.78 22.41 -75.28
N GLY A 138 37.07 21.49 -76.21
CA GLY A 138 36.09 20.70 -76.98
C GLY A 138 36.05 19.22 -76.60
N ASN A 139 35.79 18.35 -77.58
CA ASN A 139 35.76 16.90 -77.38
C ASN A 139 37.12 16.27 -77.66
N PHE A 140 37.57 15.35 -76.81
CA PHE A 140 38.75 14.51 -76.98
C PHE A 140 38.36 13.05 -76.72
N ASN A 141 38.09 12.30 -77.80
CA ASN A 141 37.60 10.92 -77.70
C ASN A 141 38.76 9.93 -77.86
N ILE A 142 38.92 9.01 -76.90
CA ILE A 142 39.80 7.83 -77.01
C ILE A 142 38.93 6.64 -77.42
N LEU A 143 39.11 6.17 -78.65
CA LEU A 143 38.41 5.03 -79.23
C LEU A 143 39.23 3.73 -79.02
N ASP A 144 38.74 2.58 -79.50
CA ASP A 144 39.38 1.28 -79.27
C ASP A 144 40.87 1.24 -79.67
N GLY A 145 41.70 0.79 -78.71
CA GLY A 145 43.17 0.77 -78.79
C GLY A 145 43.86 2.14 -78.76
N GLY A 146 43.13 3.25 -78.57
CA GLY A 146 43.61 4.62 -78.79
C GLY A 146 44.57 5.22 -77.75
N ASP A 147 45.37 4.41 -77.05
CA ASP A 147 46.21 4.78 -75.89
C ASP A 147 46.95 6.12 -76.01
N LEU A 148 46.73 7.03 -75.05
CA LEU A 148 47.44 8.31 -74.93
C LEU A 148 48.52 8.22 -73.84
N ASN A 149 49.78 8.43 -74.22
CA ASN A 149 50.93 8.48 -73.31
C ASN A 149 51.40 9.91 -73.06
N ILE A 150 51.52 10.33 -71.80
CA ILE A 150 52.15 11.61 -71.43
C ILE A 150 53.62 11.38 -71.08
N THR A 151 54.51 11.83 -71.97
CA THR A 151 55.97 11.72 -71.88
C THR A 151 56.57 13.07 -71.53
N ASP A 152 56.75 13.37 -70.24
CA ASP A 152 57.33 14.64 -69.75
C ASP A 152 56.54 15.94 -70.09
N GLY A 153 55.27 15.81 -70.51
CA GLY A 153 54.37 16.91 -70.90
C GLY A 153 53.13 17.14 -70.03
N ILE A 154 52.20 17.97 -70.52
CA ILE A 154 51.00 18.42 -69.80
C ILE A 154 49.75 18.33 -70.67
N PHE A 155 48.66 17.77 -70.13
CA PHE A 155 47.32 17.79 -70.71
C PHE A 155 46.36 18.51 -69.75
N ASN A 156 45.78 19.63 -70.19
CA ASN A 156 44.77 20.40 -69.47
C ASN A 156 43.38 20.21 -70.11
N ASN A 157 42.48 19.48 -69.45
CA ASN A 157 41.05 19.51 -69.79
C ASN A 157 40.38 20.68 -69.05
N LEU A 158 40.08 21.75 -69.78
CA LEU A 158 39.51 22.99 -69.24
C LEU A 158 37.99 22.86 -69.06
N ALA A 159 37.33 23.85 -68.45
CA ALA A 159 35.96 23.72 -67.92
C ALA A 159 34.87 23.27 -68.93
N SER A 160 35.01 23.61 -70.22
CA SER A 160 34.10 23.15 -71.28
C SER A 160 34.53 21.84 -71.96
N GLY A 161 35.75 21.37 -71.69
CA GLY A 161 36.37 20.23 -72.33
C GLY A 161 35.80 18.89 -71.86
N ILE A 162 35.60 17.98 -72.81
CA ILE A 162 35.18 16.60 -72.56
C ILE A 162 36.29 15.66 -73.02
N ILE A 163 36.86 14.87 -72.10
CA ILE A 163 37.62 13.66 -72.41
C ILE A 163 36.65 12.48 -72.35
N ASP A 164 36.60 11.68 -73.41
CA ASP A 164 35.63 10.62 -73.61
C ASP A 164 36.34 9.28 -73.88
N LEU A 165 36.43 8.43 -72.86
CA LEU A 165 37.12 7.15 -72.90
C LEU A 165 36.13 6.06 -73.32
N ARG A 166 36.14 5.71 -74.61
CA ARG A 166 35.16 4.81 -75.24
C ARG A 166 35.73 3.42 -75.55
N GLY A 167 37.02 3.34 -75.80
CA GLY A 167 37.68 2.11 -76.21
C GLY A 167 37.85 1.10 -75.08
N ASN A 168 37.71 -0.19 -75.37
CA ASN A 168 38.37 -1.19 -74.55
C ASN A 168 39.88 -0.95 -74.59
N GLU A 169 40.53 -0.98 -73.43
CA GLU A 169 41.94 -0.59 -73.25
C GLU A 169 42.30 0.83 -73.75
N GLY A 170 41.36 1.77 -73.76
CA GLY A 170 41.62 3.18 -74.11
C GLY A 170 42.23 3.98 -72.94
N ASN A 171 43.50 3.74 -72.59
CA ASN A 171 44.11 4.30 -71.38
C ASN A 171 44.73 5.69 -71.60
N ILE A 172 44.97 6.40 -70.49
CA ILE A 172 45.91 7.52 -70.39
C ILE A 172 47.11 7.07 -69.54
N SER A 173 48.22 6.77 -70.21
CA SER A 173 49.47 6.24 -69.66
C SER A 173 50.56 7.33 -69.54
N TYR A 174 51.73 6.97 -69.01
CA TYR A 174 52.86 7.89 -68.89
C TYR A 174 54.22 7.21 -69.12
N THR A 175 55.19 8.00 -69.57
CA THR A 175 56.62 7.69 -69.49
C THR A 175 57.41 8.95 -69.09
N GLY A 176 58.73 8.81 -68.86
CA GLY A 176 59.56 9.92 -68.39
C GLY A 176 59.50 10.16 -66.88
N SER A 177 60.12 11.26 -66.44
CA SER A 177 60.38 11.58 -65.03
C SER A 177 60.05 13.01 -64.60
N ALA A 178 59.82 13.93 -65.54
CA ALA A 178 59.43 15.32 -65.29
C ALA A 178 57.90 15.47 -65.19
N SER A 179 57.25 16.08 -66.18
CA SER A 179 55.80 16.36 -66.15
C SER A 179 54.98 15.18 -66.67
N ARG A 180 54.08 14.63 -65.85
CA ARG A 180 53.19 13.52 -66.24
C ARG A 180 51.75 13.85 -65.85
N ILE A 181 51.32 15.06 -66.21
CA ILE A 181 50.18 15.74 -65.58
C ILE A 181 48.98 15.80 -66.52
N LEU A 182 47.85 15.26 -66.04
CA LEU A 182 46.51 15.50 -66.55
C LEU A 182 45.79 16.42 -65.56
N ASN A 183 45.59 17.70 -65.90
CA ASN A 183 44.74 18.62 -65.15
C ASN A 183 43.30 18.52 -65.67
N ASN A 184 42.30 18.42 -64.79
CA ASN A 184 40.88 18.41 -65.16
C ASN A 184 40.06 19.45 -64.39
N ALA A 185 39.44 20.37 -65.12
CA ALA A 185 38.37 21.24 -64.66
C ALA A 185 37.06 21.02 -65.47
N GLY A 186 37.11 20.27 -66.57
CA GLY A 186 35.95 19.87 -67.37
C GLY A 186 35.43 18.48 -67.00
N LEU A 187 34.89 17.78 -67.99
CA LEU A 187 34.38 16.41 -67.85
C LEU A 187 35.39 15.38 -68.37
N ILE A 188 35.78 14.44 -67.51
CA ILE A 188 36.29 13.12 -67.94
C ILE A 188 35.13 12.14 -67.86
N LYS A 189 34.92 11.31 -68.88
CA LYS A 189 33.93 10.21 -68.79
C LYS A 189 34.43 8.93 -69.43
N SER A 190 33.95 7.80 -68.91
CA SER A 190 34.07 6.48 -69.55
C SER A 190 32.71 6.06 -70.07
N THR A 191 32.64 5.70 -71.36
CA THR A 191 31.46 5.05 -71.94
C THR A 191 31.78 3.67 -72.53
N ALA A 192 32.97 3.14 -72.25
CA ALA A 192 33.43 1.85 -72.77
C ALA A 192 32.49 0.71 -72.38
N THR A 193 32.00 -0.03 -73.38
CA THR A 193 30.97 -1.08 -73.21
C THR A 193 31.52 -2.41 -72.66
N GLY A 194 32.82 -2.47 -72.34
CA GLY A 194 33.47 -3.58 -71.66
C GLY A 194 34.95 -3.32 -71.42
N GLY A 195 35.52 -4.01 -70.43
CA GLY A 195 36.94 -3.93 -70.08
C GLY A 195 37.32 -2.86 -69.05
N ASN A 196 38.63 -2.68 -68.87
CA ASN A 196 39.24 -1.79 -67.88
C ASN A 196 39.94 -0.61 -68.57
N VAL A 197 39.41 0.59 -68.39
CA VAL A 197 40.02 1.86 -68.80
C VAL A 197 40.87 2.40 -67.66
N ARG A 198 42.08 2.91 -67.93
CA ARG A 198 42.99 3.40 -66.88
C ARG A 198 43.44 4.85 -67.08
N ILE A 199 43.58 5.58 -65.97
CA ILE A 199 44.37 6.82 -65.89
C ILE A 199 45.54 6.57 -64.95
N GLN A 200 46.74 6.51 -65.52
CA GLN A 200 47.98 6.15 -64.82
C GLN A 200 48.83 7.39 -64.47
N THR A 201 48.62 8.50 -65.19
CA THR A 201 49.26 9.81 -64.99
C THR A 201 48.95 10.40 -63.60
N VAL A 202 49.67 11.47 -63.23
CA VAL A 202 49.22 12.37 -62.16
C VAL A 202 47.93 13.03 -62.63
N LEU A 203 46.85 12.89 -61.88
CA LEU A 203 45.56 13.55 -62.15
C LEU A 203 45.35 14.68 -61.15
N ASN A 204 45.13 15.90 -61.62
CA ASN A 204 44.72 17.04 -60.80
C ASN A 204 43.28 17.41 -61.17
N ASN A 205 42.29 16.82 -60.50
CA ASN A 205 40.88 17.17 -60.69
C ASN A 205 40.53 18.38 -59.82
N ASN A 206 40.47 19.57 -60.43
CA ASN A 206 40.22 20.84 -59.75
C ASN A 206 38.76 21.24 -59.97
N GLY A 207 37.85 20.67 -59.19
CA GLY A 207 36.39 20.86 -59.32
C GLY A 207 35.75 20.18 -60.54
N GLY A 208 36.54 19.55 -61.42
CA GLY A 208 36.06 18.86 -62.61
C GLY A 208 35.14 17.66 -62.31
N ALA A 209 34.42 17.22 -63.35
CA ALA A 209 33.53 16.06 -63.28
C ALA A 209 34.20 14.80 -63.84
N ILE A 210 33.93 13.66 -63.22
CA ILE A 210 34.33 12.32 -63.65
C ILE A 210 33.06 11.47 -63.70
N THR A 211 32.73 10.86 -64.85
CA THR A 211 31.50 10.06 -65.02
C THR A 211 31.78 8.71 -65.65
N VAL A 212 31.49 7.62 -64.94
CA VAL A 212 31.56 6.24 -65.47
C VAL A 212 30.15 5.81 -65.87
N SER A 213 29.87 5.79 -67.18
CA SER A 213 28.57 5.40 -67.74
C SER A 213 28.45 3.91 -68.00
N ASN A 214 29.56 3.24 -68.32
CA ASN A 214 29.70 1.81 -68.52
C ASN A 214 31.10 1.35 -68.07
N GLY A 215 31.22 0.08 -67.68
CA GLY A 215 32.51 -0.58 -67.45
C GLY A 215 33.28 -0.06 -66.23
N ASN A 216 34.60 -0.28 -66.26
CA ASN A 216 35.50 0.05 -65.16
C ASN A 216 36.47 1.17 -65.56
N LEU A 217 36.47 2.27 -64.79
CA LEU A 217 37.50 3.30 -64.85
C LEU A 217 38.43 3.15 -63.63
N ILE A 218 39.74 3.02 -63.85
CA ILE A 218 40.72 2.73 -62.80
C ILE A 218 41.76 3.85 -62.74
N PHE A 219 41.95 4.42 -61.56
CA PHE A 219 42.94 5.44 -61.25
C PHE A 219 44.13 4.78 -60.54
N ASP A 220 45.23 4.62 -61.28
CA ASP A 220 46.32 3.69 -60.93
C ASP A 220 47.70 4.33 -61.02
N PHE A 221 48.74 3.64 -60.52
CA PHE A 221 50.14 4.10 -60.46
C PHE A 221 50.37 5.43 -59.71
N LEU A 222 50.39 6.57 -60.39
CA LEU A 222 50.82 7.87 -59.83
C LEU A 222 49.71 8.55 -59.00
N ASP A 223 50.06 9.59 -58.24
CA ASP A 223 49.13 10.30 -57.35
C ASP A 223 47.90 10.90 -58.08
N LYS A 224 46.77 10.90 -57.39
CA LYS A 224 45.48 11.41 -57.88
C LYS A 224 44.98 12.49 -56.93
N ASN A 225 45.16 13.75 -57.30
CA ASN A 225 44.78 14.92 -56.53
C ASN A 225 43.35 15.34 -56.89
N LEU A 226 42.38 15.01 -56.04
CA LEU A 226 40.96 15.34 -56.22
C LEU A 226 40.61 16.54 -55.32
N ASN A 227 40.73 17.73 -55.90
CA ASN A 227 40.47 19.03 -55.27
C ASN A 227 39.01 19.43 -55.56
N GLY A 228 38.09 18.73 -54.90
CA GLY A 228 36.64 18.80 -55.15
C GLY A 228 36.23 18.24 -56.51
N GLY A 229 34.91 18.20 -56.74
CA GLY A 229 34.32 17.86 -58.04
C GLY A 229 33.07 16.99 -57.96
N VAL A 230 32.72 16.40 -59.10
CA VAL A 230 31.53 15.54 -59.26
C VAL A 230 31.96 14.15 -59.76
N LEU A 231 31.74 13.11 -58.97
CA LEU A 231 31.90 11.71 -59.36
C LEU A 231 30.52 11.08 -59.59
N ASN A 232 30.25 10.65 -60.82
CA ASN A 232 29.06 9.89 -61.16
C ASN A 232 29.45 8.47 -61.61
N VAL A 233 28.79 7.45 -61.06
CA VAL A 233 28.99 6.05 -61.45
C VAL A 233 27.62 5.42 -61.69
N SER A 234 27.40 4.91 -62.91
CA SER A 234 26.15 4.28 -63.32
C SER A 234 26.02 2.84 -62.80
N VAL A 235 24.78 2.34 -62.70
CA VAL A 235 24.51 0.96 -62.24
C VAL A 235 25.32 -0.06 -63.06
N GLY A 236 26.00 -0.98 -62.38
CA GLY A 236 26.87 -1.99 -63.01
C GLY A 236 28.21 -1.45 -63.54
N SER A 237 28.53 -0.19 -63.31
CA SER A 237 29.84 0.42 -63.58
C SER A 237 30.65 0.60 -62.30
N VAL A 238 31.97 0.75 -62.42
CA VAL A 238 32.88 0.94 -61.27
C VAL A 238 33.90 2.04 -61.53
N LEU A 239 34.12 2.91 -60.53
CA LEU A 239 35.30 3.78 -60.45
C LEU A 239 36.24 3.24 -59.37
N ARG A 240 37.47 2.85 -59.73
CA ARG A 240 38.46 2.27 -58.82
C ARG A 240 39.60 3.24 -58.52
N LEU A 241 39.88 3.49 -57.24
CA LEU A 241 41.01 4.28 -56.75
C LEU A 241 42.09 3.32 -56.22
N THR A 242 43.04 2.91 -57.07
CA THR A 242 44.09 1.93 -56.72
C THR A 242 45.42 2.60 -56.32
N SER A 243 45.72 3.77 -56.88
CA SER A 243 46.87 4.61 -56.48
C SER A 243 46.54 5.54 -55.29
N THR A 244 47.59 6.16 -54.73
CA THR A 244 47.44 7.22 -53.70
C THR A 244 46.51 8.33 -54.21
N THR A 245 45.48 8.64 -53.45
CA THR A 245 44.48 9.65 -53.79
C THR A 245 44.46 10.74 -52.72
N ASN A 246 44.98 11.92 -53.08
CA ASN A 246 45.00 13.09 -52.21
C ASN A 246 43.68 13.87 -52.39
N LEU A 247 43.01 14.20 -51.30
CA LEU A 247 41.73 14.90 -51.28
C LEU A 247 41.87 16.31 -50.71
N THR A 248 41.17 17.26 -51.33
CA THR A 248 40.79 18.53 -50.70
C THR A 248 39.35 18.90 -51.07
N GLY A 249 38.63 19.57 -50.19
CA GLY A 249 37.26 20.06 -50.47
C GLY A 249 36.21 18.94 -50.58
N THR A 250 35.11 19.21 -51.27
CA THR A 250 33.93 18.31 -51.31
C THR A 250 33.82 17.60 -52.66
N LEU A 251 33.75 16.26 -52.61
CA LEU A 251 33.32 15.41 -53.72
C LEU A 251 31.82 15.17 -53.65
N THR A 252 31.14 15.28 -54.78
CA THR A 252 29.69 15.15 -54.92
C THR A 252 29.32 14.25 -56.11
N GLY A 253 28.03 14.03 -56.40
CA GLY A 253 27.56 13.29 -57.58
C GLY A 253 26.72 12.06 -57.22
N ALA A 254 26.43 11.21 -58.21
CA ALA A 254 25.54 10.06 -58.07
C ALA A 254 26.29 8.72 -58.24
N LEU A 255 26.41 7.97 -57.14
CA LEU A 255 27.01 6.64 -57.06
C LEU A 255 25.90 5.58 -57.06
N ASN A 256 25.45 5.23 -58.26
CA ASN A 256 24.50 4.12 -58.50
C ASN A 256 25.23 2.82 -58.92
N GLY A 257 26.46 2.93 -59.39
CA GLY A 257 27.49 1.88 -59.34
C GLY A 257 28.56 2.21 -58.30
N ASP A 258 29.60 1.38 -58.24
CA ASP A 258 30.51 1.35 -57.10
C ASP A 258 31.67 2.35 -57.24
N LEU A 259 31.95 3.11 -56.17
CA LEU A 259 33.24 3.78 -55.98
C LEU A 259 34.12 2.90 -55.08
N GLU A 260 35.05 2.17 -55.68
CA GLU A 260 35.97 1.28 -54.94
C GLU A 260 37.27 2.01 -54.57
N TRP A 261 37.53 2.10 -53.27
CA TRP A 261 38.77 2.60 -52.68
C TRP A 261 39.65 1.40 -52.33
N SER A 262 40.85 1.29 -52.94
CA SER A 262 41.85 0.26 -52.61
C SER A 262 43.27 0.79 -52.38
N GLY A 263 43.59 2.00 -52.87
CA GLY A 263 44.84 2.71 -52.58
C GLY A 263 44.79 3.48 -51.25
N ASN A 264 45.88 4.15 -50.87
CA ASN A 264 45.84 5.06 -49.74
C ASN A 264 45.07 6.35 -50.12
N VAL A 265 44.21 6.83 -49.22
CA VAL A 265 43.58 8.14 -49.32
C VAL A 265 44.25 9.08 -48.32
N SER A 266 44.56 10.29 -48.75
CA SER A 266 45.19 11.32 -47.93
C SER A 266 44.33 12.58 -47.89
N SER A 267 43.97 13.06 -46.71
CA SER A 267 43.32 14.36 -46.53
C SER A 267 44.19 15.22 -45.63
N ALA A 268 44.85 16.23 -46.21
CA ALA A 268 45.73 17.16 -45.47
C ALA A 268 44.97 18.30 -44.76
N GLY A 269 43.72 18.54 -45.16
CA GLY A 269 42.79 19.45 -44.50
C GLY A 269 41.42 18.78 -44.33
N THR A 270 40.36 19.58 -44.30
CA THR A 270 38.99 19.04 -44.35
C THR A 270 38.60 18.68 -45.78
N SER A 271 38.32 17.40 -46.02
CA SER A 271 37.71 16.89 -47.24
C SER A 271 36.36 16.25 -46.92
N THR A 272 35.43 16.23 -47.88
CA THR A 272 34.08 15.70 -47.66
C THR A 272 33.65 14.79 -48.81
N PHE A 273 33.15 13.60 -48.50
CA PHE A 273 32.33 12.81 -49.40
C PHE A 273 30.86 13.20 -49.18
N ASN A 274 30.19 13.72 -50.21
CA ASN A 274 28.77 14.13 -50.18
C ASN A 274 28.09 13.79 -51.52
N PHE A 275 28.00 12.49 -51.77
CA PHE A 275 27.39 11.85 -52.92
C PHE A 275 25.87 11.65 -52.74
N SER A 276 25.28 10.89 -53.65
CA SER A 276 23.89 10.45 -53.68
C SER A 276 23.82 9.11 -54.43
N GLY A 277 22.67 8.45 -54.47
CA GLY A 277 22.51 7.14 -55.13
C GLY A 277 22.63 5.95 -54.18
N SER A 278 22.51 4.75 -54.73
CA SER A 278 22.31 3.51 -53.97
C SER A 278 23.57 2.79 -53.48
N SER A 279 24.73 3.09 -54.06
CA SER A 279 25.84 2.12 -54.12
C SER A 279 27.14 2.60 -53.45
N GLY A 280 27.14 3.80 -52.85
CA GLY A 280 28.09 4.22 -51.82
C GLY A 280 29.58 4.15 -52.19
N VAL A 281 30.43 4.05 -51.17
CA VAL A 281 31.89 3.94 -51.31
C VAL A 281 32.38 2.64 -50.68
N ARG A 282 32.92 1.73 -51.50
CA ARG A 282 33.48 0.44 -51.08
C ARG A 282 34.95 0.59 -50.72
N TRP A 283 35.24 0.64 -49.43
CA TRP A 283 36.61 0.62 -48.91
C TRP A 283 37.11 -0.82 -48.89
N THR A 284 37.80 -1.22 -49.97
CA THR A 284 38.33 -2.58 -50.16
C THR A 284 39.68 -2.77 -49.46
N ALA A 285 40.60 -1.82 -49.64
CA ALA A 285 41.97 -1.84 -49.10
C ALA A 285 42.55 -0.42 -48.96
N GLY A 286 43.80 -0.33 -48.47
CA GLY A 286 44.50 0.94 -48.27
C GLY A 286 44.03 1.70 -47.02
N ASN A 287 44.76 2.74 -46.65
CA ASN A 287 44.56 3.47 -45.40
C ASN A 287 44.12 4.93 -45.61
N LEU A 288 43.47 5.50 -44.61
CA LEU A 288 43.16 6.92 -44.51
C LEU A 288 44.30 7.65 -43.76
N THR A 289 44.83 8.69 -44.38
CA THR A 289 46.08 9.36 -43.99
C THR A 289 46.00 10.88 -44.19
N GLY A 290 47.09 11.61 -43.95
CA GLY A 290 47.25 13.03 -44.29
C GLY A 290 47.15 14.01 -43.13
N GLY A 291 46.64 13.58 -41.96
CA GLY A 291 46.61 14.40 -40.74
C GLY A 291 45.48 15.43 -40.65
N GLY A 292 44.66 15.58 -41.69
CA GLY A 292 43.46 16.40 -41.72
C GLY A 292 42.21 15.60 -41.32
N THR A 293 41.05 16.01 -41.85
CA THR A 293 39.75 15.38 -41.58
C THR A 293 39.06 14.94 -42.87
N LEU A 294 38.61 13.69 -42.93
CA LEU A 294 37.62 13.25 -43.93
C LEU A 294 36.22 13.25 -43.29
N VAL A 295 35.26 13.91 -43.93
CA VAL A 295 33.84 13.89 -43.55
C VAL A 295 33.07 12.96 -44.48
N ASN A 296 32.45 11.92 -43.95
CA ASN A 296 31.53 11.06 -44.70
C ASN A 296 30.07 11.45 -44.41
N LYS A 297 29.32 11.85 -45.45
CA LYS A 297 27.87 12.10 -45.38
C LYS A 297 27.02 11.02 -46.09
N ASN A 298 27.60 9.86 -46.37
CA ASN A 298 27.01 8.81 -47.23
C ASN A 298 27.17 7.43 -46.58
N LEU A 299 26.83 6.39 -47.35
CA LEU A 299 27.19 5.02 -47.05
C LEU A 299 28.63 4.70 -47.48
N ILE A 300 29.50 4.45 -46.51
CA ILE A 300 30.77 3.72 -46.68
C ILE A 300 30.54 2.28 -46.24
N PHE A 301 31.02 1.32 -47.02
CA PHE A 301 31.12 -0.08 -46.61
C PHE A 301 32.57 -0.54 -46.69
N LEU A 302 33.06 -1.12 -45.61
CA LEU A 302 34.29 -1.90 -45.64
C LEU A 302 34.01 -3.20 -46.41
N SER A 303 34.95 -3.63 -47.23
CA SER A 303 34.81 -4.85 -48.03
C SER A 303 36.14 -5.59 -48.12
N SER A 304 36.08 -6.92 -48.17
CA SER A 304 37.18 -7.88 -48.07
C SER A 304 37.98 -7.86 -46.76
N GLY A 305 38.49 -9.06 -46.39
CA GLY A 305 39.30 -9.41 -45.21
C GLY A 305 40.57 -8.59 -44.90
N ASN A 306 40.86 -7.55 -45.66
CA ASN A 306 42.03 -6.70 -45.47
C ASN A 306 41.80 -5.69 -44.34
N THR A 307 42.68 -5.64 -43.35
CA THR A 307 42.72 -4.58 -42.32
C THR A 307 42.79 -3.20 -42.97
N LYS A 308 41.98 -2.26 -42.50
CA LYS A 308 41.87 -0.88 -43.02
C LYS A 308 42.05 0.10 -41.87
N SER A 309 42.90 1.12 -42.03
CA SER A 309 43.32 1.96 -40.89
C SER A 309 43.16 3.46 -41.14
N ILE A 310 42.83 4.20 -40.06
CA ILE A 310 43.12 5.65 -39.95
C ILE A 310 44.51 5.78 -39.35
N ILE A 311 45.44 6.49 -40.00
CA ILE A 311 46.86 6.56 -39.58
C ILE A 311 47.30 8.00 -39.22
N GLY A 312 48.02 8.11 -38.10
CA GLY A 312 48.49 9.38 -37.54
C GLY A 312 47.33 10.25 -37.09
N VAL A 313 47.57 11.55 -36.88
CA VAL A 313 46.57 12.54 -36.38
C VAL A 313 45.38 12.79 -37.32
N THR A 314 45.19 11.96 -38.35
CA THR A 314 44.06 11.98 -39.27
C THR A 314 42.76 11.67 -38.54
N THR A 315 41.70 12.38 -38.92
CA THR A 315 40.35 12.23 -38.35
C THR A 315 39.35 11.76 -39.41
N LEU A 316 38.47 10.83 -39.05
CA LEU A 316 37.27 10.48 -39.81
C LEU A 316 36.03 10.96 -39.06
N ASN A 317 35.25 11.86 -39.67
CA ASN A 317 33.94 12.28 -39.18
C ASN A 317 32.85 11.55 -39.97
N ASN A 318 32.10 10.66 -39.33
CA ASN A 318 30.95 10.00 -39.94
C ASN A 318 29.65 10.70 -39.56
N GLU A 319 28.98 11.27 -40.56
CA GLU A 319 27.62 11.83 -40.48
C GLU A 319 26.59 10.95 -41.22
N GLY A 320 27.04 9.95 -42.00
CA GLY A 320 26.21 8.99 -42.71
C GLY A 320 26.34 7.56 -42.16
N ASP A 321 26.28 6.55 -43.02
CA ASP A 321 26.41 5.15 -42.64
C ASP A 321 27.84 4.63 -42.87
N PHE A 322 28.36 3.86 -41.92
CA PHE A 322 29.67 3.21 -41.97
C PHE A 322 29.51 1.73 -41.59
N ASN A 323 29.42 0.88 -42.61
CA ASN A 323 29.11 -0.55 -42.43
C ASN A 323 30.36 -1.43 -42.52
N ILE A 324 30.39 -2.48 -41.70
CA ILE A 324 31.40 -3.55 -41.69
C ILE A 324 30.69 -4.89 -42.03
N PRO A 325 30.32 -5.11 -43.32
CA PRO A 325 29.54 -6.27 -43.81
C PRO A 325 30.30 -7.59 -43.90
N ASP A 326 31.61 -7.55 -44.14
CA ASP A 326 32.48 -8.72 -44.21
C ASP A 326 33.72 -8.53 -43.31
N GLY A 327 34.55 -9.57 -43.22
CA GLY A 327 35.65 -9.62 -42.25
C GLY A 327 36.75 -8.59 -42.47
N GLY A 328 37.54 -8.37 -41.43
CA GLY A 328 38.70 -7.48 -41.43
C GLY A 328 38.54 -6.33 -40.43
N ASP A 329 39.52 -6.17 -39.55
CA ASP A 329 39.53 -5.14 -38.52
C ASP A 329 39.61 -3.72 -39.12
N PHE A 330 38.85 -2.80 -38.52
CA PHE A 330 39.02 -1.36 -38.72
C PHE A 330 39.94 -0.78 -37.64
N ASN A 331 41.14 -0.37 -38.02
CA ASN A 331 42.18 0.09 -37.10
C ASN A 331 42.19 1.60 -36.91
N ILE A 332 42.24 2.05 -35.66
CA ILE A 332 42.63 3.41 -35.31
C ILE A 332 44.12 3.39 -34.91
N THR A 333 44.99 3.89 -35.79
CA THR A 333 46.45 3.93 -35.63
C THR A 333 46.89 5.36 -35.37
N ASP A 334 46.98 5.77 -34.10
CA ASP A 334 47.36 7.13 -33.69
C ASP A 334 46.40 8.27 -34.14
N GLY A 335 45.17 7.93 -34.60
CA GLY A 335 44.15 8.85 -35.13
C GLY A 335 42.83 8.92 -34.36
N ILE A 336 41.79 9.47 -35.01
CA ILE A 336 40.46 9.70 -34.41
C ILE A 336 39.34 9.26 -35.35
N PHE A 337 38.34 8.55 -34.82
CA PHE A 337 37.07 8.28 -35.48
C PHE A 337 35.93 8.95 -34.69
N ASN A 338 35.14 9.81 -35.34
CA ASN A 338 34.01 10.52 -34.73
C ASN A 338 32.71 10.12 -35.42
N ASN A 339 31.87 9.34 -34.76
CA ASN A 339 30.49 9.12 -35.19
C ASN A 339 29.60 10.27 -34.69
N GLN A 340 29.23 11.16 -35.60
CA GLN A 340 28.42 12.36 -35.34
C GLN A 340 26.96 11.98 -35.07
N LEU A 341 26.14 12.94 -34.62
CA LEU A 341 24.76 12.71 -34.18
C LEU A 341 23.86 11.99 -35.22
N THR A 342 24.08 12.23 -36.51
CA THR A 342 23.33 11.58 -37.61
C THR A 342 23.98 10.28 -38.10
N GLY A 343 25.18 9.96 -37.64
CA GLY A 343 25.99 8.85 -38.15
C GLY A 343 25.61 7.49 -37.57
N THR A 344 25.60 6.47 -38.42
CA THR A 344 25.53 5.06 -38.05
C THR A 344 26.90 4.41 -38.25
N ILE A 345 27.39 3.67 -37.24
CA ILE A 345 28.39 2.61 -37.41
C ILE A 345 27.66 1.27 -37.27
N ASP A 346 27.82 0.39 -38.25
CA ASP A 346 27.15 -0.92 -38.30
C ASP A 346 28.15 -2.08 -38.37
N MET A 347 28.26 -2.83 -37.28
CA MET A 347 29.15 -3.98 -37.14
C MET A 347 28.37 -5.26 -37.48
N GLN A 348 28.44 -5.68 -38.75
CA GLN A 348 27.55 -6.70 -39.31
C GLN A 348 28.20 -8.09 -39.43
N TRP A 349 29.50 -8.21 -39.21
CA TRP A 349 30.26 -9.46 -39.32
C TRP A 349 30.92 -9.87 -37.99
N ALA A 350 30.99 -11.18 -37.72
CA ALA A 350 31.69 -11.73 -36.57
C ALA A 350 33.20 -11.49 -36.70
N GLU A 351 33.85 -10.89 -35.68
CA GLU A 351 35.23 -10.39 -35.79
C GLU A 351 35.41 -9.19 -36.75
N GLY A 352 34.34 -8.49 -37.15
CA GLY A 352 34.42 -7.15 -37.75
C GLY A 352 34.75 -6.07 -36.71
N ASN A 353 35.92 -6.16 -36.06
CA ASN A 353 36.24 -5.37 -34.87
C ASN A 353 36.65 -3.91 -35.19
N ILE A 354 36.42 -3.00 -34.25
CA ILE A 354 37.07 -1.68 -34.21
C ILE A 354 38.26 -1.78 -33.26
N SER A 355 39.43 -1.91 -33.87
CA SER A 355 40.71 -2.23 -33.25
C SER A 355 41.64 -1.02 -33.23
N TYR A 356 42.82 -1.15 -32.61
CA TYR A 356 43.80 -0.06 -32.54
C TYR A 356 45.23 -0.55 -32.68
N THR A 357 46.10 0.35 -33.12
CA THR A 357 47.56 0.22 -33.01
C THR A 357 48.15 1.58 -32.67
N GLY A 358 49.48 1.65 -32.46
CA GLY A 358 50.13 2.90 -32.03
C GLY A 358 49.98 3.20 -30.54
N SER A 359 50.51 4.34 -30.12
CA SER A 359 50.67 4.75 -28.71
C SER A 359 50.02 6.08 -28.34
N ALA A 360 49.62 6.89 -29.33
CA ALA A 360 49.00 8.20 -29.17
C ALA A 360 47.46 8.10 -29.22
N SER A 361 46.81 8.76 -30.19
CA SER A 361 45.35 8.82 -30.26
C SER A 361 44.75 7.50 -30.74
N ARG A 362 43.85 6.91 -29.94
CA ARG A 362 43.13 5.68 -30.27
C ARG A 362 41.69 5.87 -29.82
N ILE A 363 40.99 6.80 -30.48
CA ILE A 363 39.73 7.35 -29.98
C ILE A 363 38.61 7.12 -31.01
N LEU A 364 37.55 6.45 -30.55
CA LEU A 364 36.23 6.45 -31.15
C LEU A 364 35.31 7.33 -30.29
N ASN A 365 34.93 8.50 -30.79
CA ASN A 365 33.89 9.33 -30.18
C ASN A 365 32.53 8.94 -30.80
N ASN A 366 31.48 8.76 -30.00
CA ASN A 366 30.12 8.49 -30.46
C ASN A 366 29.10 9.48 -29.89
N ALA A 367 28.42 10.19 -30.78
CA ALA A 367 27.20 10.95 -30.51
C ALA A 367 25.98 10.40 -31.28
N GLY A 368 26.20 9.63 -32.34
CA GLY A 368 25.16 8.96 -33.13
C GLY A 368 24.87 7.54 -32.66
N LEU A 369 24.63 6.64 -33.63
CA LEU A 369 24.34 5.23 -33.41
C LEU A 369 25.56 4.35 -33.71
N ILE A 370 26.02 3.58 -32.73
CA ILE A 370 26.79 2.35 -32.98
C ILE A 370 25.82 1.18 -32.87
N LYS A 371 25.87 0.21 -33.78
CA LYS A 371 25.10 -1.03 -33.63
C LYS A 371 25.87 -2.26 -34.10
N SER A 372 25.51 -3.41 -33.53
CA SER A 372 25.98 -4.74 -33.96
C SER A 372 24.79 -5.52 -34.49
N THR A 373 24.83 -5.93 -35.76
CA THR A 373 23.84 -6.85 -36.34
C THR A 373 24.43 -8.22 -36.68
N ALA A 374 25.70 -8.47 -36.32
CA ALA A 374 26.43 -9.70 -36.61
C ALA A 374 25.66 -10.97 -36.19
N THR A 375 25.40 -11.85 -37.15
CA THR A 375 24.61 -13.07 -36.96
C THR A 375 25.42 -14.17 -36.28
N GLY A 376 25.65 -13.98 -34.98
CA GLY A 376 26.48 -14.85 -34.13
C GLY A 376 27.93 -14.39 -34.03
N GLY A 377 28.70 -15.06 -33.17
CA GLY A 377 30.09 -14.72 -32.89
C GLY A 377 30.26 -13.51 -31.96
N ASN A 378 31.51 -13.03 -31.87
CA ASN A 378 31.91 -11.91 -31.02
C ASN A 378 32.49 -10.78 -31.87
N VAL A 379 32.05 -9.55 -31.64
CA VAL A 379 32.61 -8.34 -32.26
C VAL A 379 33.10 -7.38 -31.19
N ARG A 380 34.27 -6.76 -31.37
CA ARG A 380 34.90 -5.92 -30.34
C ARG A 380 35.01 -4.45 -30.71
N ILE A 381 34.93 -3.61 -29.69
CA ILE A 381 35.49 -2.25 -29.70
C ILE A 381 36.64 -2.26 -28.70
N GLN A 382 37.88 -2.32 -29.22
CA GLN A 382 39.10 -2.39 -28.43
C GLN A 382 39.67 -1.00 -28.11
N THR A 383 39.44 -0.04 -29.02
CA THR A 383 39.87 1.36 -28.94
C THR A 383 39.24 2.11 -27.74
N VAL A 384 39.73 3.32 -27.40
CA VAL A 384 39.07 4.16 -26.38
C VAL A 384 37.73 4.63 -26.94
N LEU A 385 36.64 4.27 -26.27
CA LEU A 385 35.29 4.70 -26.67
C LEU A 385 34.84 5.86 -25.78
N ASN A 386 34.48 6.99 -26.37
CA ASN A 386 33.82 8.11 -25.70
C ASN A 386 32.37 8.19 -26.20
N ASN A 387 31.43 7.55 -25.52
CA ASN A 387 30.01 7.66 -25.82
C ASN A 387 29.44 8.89 -25.13
N ASN A 388 29.21 9.96 -25.89
CA ASN A 388 28.74 11.26 -25.38
C ASN A 388 27.26 11.42 -25.70
N GLY A 389 26.40 10.76 -24.90
CA GLY A 389 24.95 10.70 -25.13
C GLY A 389 24.50 9.83 -26.31
N GLY A 390 25.43 9.25 -27.08
CA GLY A 390 25.13 8.39 -28.23
C GLY A 390 24.38 7.09 -27.87
N THR A 391 23.81 6.46 -28.90
CA THR A 391 23.12 5.17 -28.78
C THR A 391 24.04 4.02 -29.18
N ILE A 392 23.97 2.91 -28.45
CA ILE A 392 24.65 1.65 -28.76
C ILE A 392 23.64 0.51 -28.72
N THR A 393 23.48 -0.23 -29.82
CA THR A 393 22.44 -1.27 -29.97
C THR A 393 23.05 -2.61 -30.39
N VAL A 394 22.89 -3.66 -29.59
CA VAL A 394 23.24 -5.04 -29.97
C VAL A 394 21.98 -5.75 -30.45
N SER A 395 21.83 -5.86 -31.77
CA SER A 395 20.66 -6.47 -32.42
C SER A 395 20.77 -7.99 -32.52
N ASN A 396 21.99 -8.49 -32.75
CA ASN A 396 22.36 -9.91 -32.81
C ASN A 396 23.76 -10.09 -32.20
N GLY A 397 24.02 -11.30 -31.68
CA GLY A 397 25.36 -11.73 -31.27
C GLY A 397 25.91 -11.00 -30.04
N ASN A 398 27.24 -10.99 -29.91
CA ASN A 398 27.93 -10.40 -28.76
C ASN A 398 28.75 -9.18 -29.17
N LEU A 399 28.45 -8.01 -28.59
CA LEU A 399 29.32 -6.83 -28.67
C LEU A 399 30.17 -6.75 -27.40
N ILE A 400 31.49 -6.64 -27.55
CA ILE A 400 32.44 -6.67 -26.43
C ILE A 400 33.25 -5.38 -26.38
N PHE A 401 33.20 -4.69 -25.25
CA PHE A 401 33.97 -3.49 -24.95
C PHE A 401 35.27 -3.89 -24.25
N ASP A 402 36.35 -3.95 -25.02
CA ASP A 402 37.55 -4.70 -24.66
C ASP A 402 38.80 -3.82 -24.54
N THR A 403 39.84 -4.33 -23.87
CA THR A 403 41.17 -3.70 -23.68
C THR A 403 41.20 -2.27 -23.09
N LEU A 404 41.09 -1.19 -23.90
CA LEU A 404 41.24 0.20 -23.43
C LEU A 404 39.97 0.74 -22.74
N ASP A 405 40.10 1.88 -22.08
CA ASP A 405 39.00 2.53 -21.33
C ASP A 405 37.76 2.86 -22.20
N LYS A 406 36.60 2.86 -21.55
CA LYS A 406 35.28 3.09 -22.15
C LYS A 406 34.54 4.16 -21.35
N ASN A 407 34.56 5.40 -21.86
CA ASN A 407 33.95 6.56 -21.21
C ASN A 407 32.50 6.70 -21.69
N LEU A 408 31.54 6.30 -20.87
CA LEU A 408 30.12 6.37 -21.15
C LEU A 408 29.51 7.58 -20.43
N ASN A 409 29.50 8.72 -21.14
CA ASN A 409 28.99 10.00 -20.69
C ASN A 409 27.51 10.11 -21.07
N GLY A 410 26.69 9.31 -20.40
CA GLY A 410 25.28 9.09 -20.70
C GLY A 410 25.02 8.39 -22.05
N GLY A 411 23.74 8.21 -22.35
CA GLY A 411 23.27 7.67 -23.63
C GLY A 411 22.28 6.50 -23.49
N VAL A 412 22.15 5.72 -24.55
CA VAL A 412 21.19 4.63 -24.67
C VAL A 412 21.92 3.33 -25.02
N LEU A 413 21.75 2.29 -24.21
CA LEU A 413 22.23 0.92 -24.47
C LEU A 413 21.02 0.00 -24.68
N ASN A 414 20.89 -0.55 -25.88
CA ASN A 414 19.84 -1.52 -26.21
C ASN A 414 20.47 -2.89 -26.50
N VAL A 415 19.88 -3.96 -25.96
CA VAL A 415 20.32 -5.34 -26.22
C VAL A 415 19.09 -6.18 -26.52
N SER A 416 19.06 -6.77 -27.72
CA SER A 416 17.98 -7.66 -28.18
C SER A 416 18.02 -9.03 -27.50
N VAL A 417 16.87 -9.72 -27.46
CA VAL A 417 16.75 -11.09 -26.93
C VAL A 417 17.78 -12.00 -27.59
N GLY A 418 18.52 -12.77 -26.78
CA GLY A 418 19.58 -13.67 -27.26
C GLY A 418 20.88 -12.99 -27.71
N SER A 419 21.00 -11.67 -27.54
CA SER A 419 22.23 -10.90 -27.75
C SER A 419 22.86 -10.50 -26.42
N VAL A 420 24.15 -10.13 -26.43
CA VAL A 420 24.89 -9.72 -25.22
C VAL A 420 25.75 -8.49 -25.47
N LEU A 421 25.74 -7.54 -24.52
CA LEU A 421 26.73 -6.47 -24.42
C LEU A 421 27.69 -6.75 -23.25
N ARG A 422 28.98 -6.94 -23.53
CA ARG A 422 30.00 -7.30 -22.53
C ARG A 422 30.93 -6.13 -22.22
N LEU A 423 30.91 -5.64 -20.98
CA LEU A 423 31.86 -4.65 -20.46
C LEU A 423 33.05 -5.39 -19.83
N THR A 424 34.10 -5.69 -20.61
CA THR A 424 35.30 -6.42 -20.13
C THR A 424 36.44 -5.50 -19.71
N SER A 425 36.51 -4.30 -20.28
CA SER A 425 37.47 -3.23 -19.97
C SER A 425 36.95 -2.22 -18.94
N THR A 426 37.83 -1.34 -18.44
CA THR A 426 37.47 -0.26 -17.51
C THR A 426 36.42 0.65 -18.12
N THR A 427 35.25 0.73 -17.50
CA THR A 427 34.12 1.54 -17.98
C THR A 427 33.89 2.72 -17.03
N ASN A 428 34.25 3.92 -17.47
CA ASN A 428 34.06 5.16 -16.71
C ASN A 428 32.68 5.75 -17.02
N LEU A 429 31.89 6.06 -15.99
CA LEU A 429 30.50 6.52 -16.10
C LEU A 429 30.35 7.98 -15.67
N THR A 430 29.63 8.76 -16.48
CA THR A 430 29.03 10.03 -16.05
C THR A 430 27.60 10.14 -16.56
N GLY A 431 26.72 10.83 -15.84
CA GLY A 431 25.33 11.01 -16.24
C GLY A 431 24.50 9.71 -16.20
N THR A 432 23.42 9.65 -16.97
CA THR A 432 22.45 8.54 -16.95
C THR A 432 22.54 7.69 -18.21
N LEU A 433 22.69 6.37 -18.05
CA LEU A 433 22.49 5.37 -19.10
C LEU A 433 21.05 4.83 -19.04
N THR A 434 20.46 4.70 -20.22
CA THR A 434 19.07 4.25 -20.44
C THR A 434 19.02 3.19 -21.54
N GLY A 435 17.83 2.70 -21.90
CA GLY A 435 17.62 1.76 -23.01
C GLY A 435 17.02 0.43 -22.56
N ALA A 436 16.77 -0.46 -23.53
CA ALA A 436 16.06 -1.72 -23.31
C ALA A 436 17.02 -2.94 -23.33
N LEU A 437 17.17 -3.60 -22.19
CA LEU A 437 17.96 -4.82 -21.98
C LEU A 437 17.04 -6.05 -22.00
N ASN A 438 16.69 -6.48 -23.21
CA ASN A 438 15.95 -7.71 -23.47
C ASN A 438 16.88 -8.92 -23.68
N GLY A 439 18.12 -8.67 -24.11
CA GLY A 439 19.27 -9.54 -23.86
C GLY A 439 20.14 -9.01 -22.72
N ASP A 440 21.25 -9.69 -22.46
CA ASP A 440 22.06 -9.45 -21.26
C ASP A 440 23.08 -8.31 -21.44
N LEU A 441 23.21 -7.46 -20.43
CA LEU A 441 24.41 -6.62 -20.27
C LEU A 441 25.31 -7.26 -19.21
N GLU A 442 26.42 -7.86 -19.64
CA GLU A 442 27.40 -8.49 -18.75
C GLU A 442 28.49 -7.50 -18.35
N TRP A 443 28.60 -7.24 -17.04
CA TRP A 443 29.65 -6.44 -16.43
C TRP A 443 30.72 -7.40 -15.89
N SER A 444 31.94 -7.35 -16.45
CA SER A 444 33.10 -8.14 -15.96
C SER A 444 34.38 -7.34 -15.72
N GLY A 445 34.49 -6.13 -16.29
CA GLY A 445 35.57 -5.18 -16.03
C GLY A 445 35.28 -4.29 -14.82
N ASN A 446 36.21 -3.39 -14.46
CA ASN A 446 35.93 -2.38 -13.44
C ASN A 446 34.98 -1.30 -14.00
N VAL A 447 34.02 -0.85 -13.19
CA VAL A 447 33.16 0.30 -13.49
C VAL A 447 33.52 1.42 -12.53
N SER A 448 33.79 2.60 -13.05
CA SER A 448 34.21 3.77 -12.27
C SER A 448 33.18 4.88 -12.37
N SER A 449 32.74 5.44 -11.25
CA SER A 449 31.87 6.63 -11.18
C SER A 449 32.52 7.66 -10.26
N ALA A 450 33.03 8.75 -10.83
CA ALA A 450 33.69 9.83 -10.08
C ALA A 450 32.72 10.92 -9.56
N GLY A 451 31.53 10.99 -10.14
CA GLY A 451 30.40 11.81 -9.66
C GLY A 451 29.16 10.94 -9.51
N THR A 452 27.98 11.54 -9.60
CA THR A 452 26.73 10.76 -9.72
C THR A 452 26.56 10.25 -11.15
N SER A 453 26.48 8.93 -11.31
CA SER A 453 26.02 8.26 -12.53
C SER A 453 24.78 7.42 -12.23
N THR A 454 24.03 7.05 -13.27
CA THR A 454 22.78 6.30 -13.12
C THR A 454 22.64 5.19 -14.16
N PHE A 455 22.36 3.96 -13.72
CA PHE A 455 21.79 2.90 -14.56
C PHE A 455 20.26 2.93 -14.45
N ASN A 456 19.59 3.27 -15.56
CA ASN A 456 18.13 3.39 -15.66
C ASN A 456 17.62 2.62 -16.90
N PHE A 457 17.91 1.32 -16.94
CA PHE A 457 17.51 0.43 -18.02
C PHE A 457 16.11 -0.17 -17.81
N SER A 458 15.40 -0.39 -18.91
CA SER A 458 14.18 -1.22 -18.98
C SER A 458 14.50 -2.57 -19.63
N GLY A 459 13.49 -3.42 -19.83
CA GLY A 459 13.63 -4.74 -20.45
C GLY A 459 13.63 -5.90 -19.45
N SER A 460 13.67 -7.13 -19.96
CA SER A 460 13.44 -8.36 -19.19
C SER A 460 14.66 -8.93 -18.46
N SER A 461 15.88 -8.59 -18.90
CA SER A 461 17.07 -9.41 -18.62
C SER A 461 18.08 -8.71 -17.70
N GLY A 462 18.05 -7.37 -17.65
CA GLY A 462 18.82 -6.57 -16.70
C GLY A 462 20.34 -6.63 -16.93
N VAL A 463 21.09 -6.45 -15.84
CA VAL A 463 22.57 -6.39 -15.84
C VAL A 463 23.13 -7.55 -15.04
N ARG A 464 24.02 -8.35 -15.64
CA ARG A 464 24.74 -9.46 -15.00
C ARG A 464 26.13 -9.00 -14.56
N TRP A 465 26.30 -8.72 -13.28
CA TRP A 465 27.60 -8.43 -12.69
C TRP A 465 28.34 -9.74 -12.44
N THR A 466 29.26 -10.07 -13.36
CA THR A 466 30.04 -11.31 -13.36
C THR A 466 31.36 -11.16 -12.60
N ALA A 467 32.12 -10.10 -12.88
CA ALA A 467 33.41 -9.82 -12.27
C ALA A 467 33.70 -8.30 -12.26
N GLY A 468 34.86 -7.92 -11.73
CA GLY A 468 35.29 -6.52 -11.64
C GLY A 468 34.58 -5.75 -10.53
N ASN A 469 35.08 -4.55 -10.22
CA ASN A 469 34.67 -3.77 -9.06
C ASN A 469 34.02 -2.43 -9.45
N LEU A 470 33.21 -1.89 -8.54
CA LEU A 470 32.67 -0.53 -8.61
C LEU A 470 33.61 0.43 -7.88
N THR A 471 34.11 1.45 -8.56
CA THR A 471 35.16 2.36 -8.08
C THR A 471 34.84 3.83 -8.42
N GLY A 472 35.78 4.74 -8.14
CA GLY A 472 35.75 6.13 -8.61
C GLY A 472 35.47 7.19 -7.54
N GLY A 473 34.92 6.82 -6.38
CA GLY A 473 34.68 7.73 -5.26
C GLY A 473 33.40 8.59 -5.34
N GLY A 474 32.62 8.43 -6.41
CA GLY A 474 31.30 9.06 -6.59
C GLY A 474 30.15 8.12 -6.20
N THR A 475 28.98 8.32 -6.82
CA THR A 475 27.77 7.52 -6.58
C THR A 475 27.27 6.88 -7.87
N LEU A 476 27.05 5.55 -7.88
CA LEU A 476 26.23 4.88 -8.89
C LEU A 476 24.81 4.72 -8.35
N VAL A 477 23.84 5.34 -9.00
CA VAL A 477 22.40 5.10 -8.79
C VAL A 477 21.95 3.98 -9.73
N LYS A 478 21.21 3.00 -9.22
CA LYS A 478 20.81 1.82 -9.99
C LYS A 478 19.32 1.58 -9.79
N LYS A 479 18.55 1.65 -10.88
CA LYS A 479 17.08 1.51 -10.89
C LYS A 479 16.59 0.22 -11.55
N ASN A 480 17.41 -0.39 -12.40
CA ASN A 480 17.13 -1.67 -13.08
C ASN A 480 17.35 -2.90 -12.17
N LEU A 481 17.09 -4.08 -12.72
CA LEU A 481 17.48 -5.38 -12.16
C LEU A 481 18.99 -5.63 -12.34
N ILE A 482 19.68 -6.05 -11.26
CA ILE A 482 21.06 -6.57 -11.28
C ILE A 482 21.07 -8.01 -10.74
N PHE A 483 21.83 -8.87 -11.41
CA PHE A 483 22.22 -10.19 -10.92
C PHE A 483 23.72 -10.22 -10.64
N LEU A 484 24.12 -10.51 -9.41
CA LEU A 484 25.47 -10.94 -9.10
C LEU A 484 25.56 -12.44 -9.44
N SER A 485 26.40 -12.74 -10.42
CA SER A 485 26.49 -14.05 -11.08
C SER A 485 27.95 -14.46 -11.31
N SER A 486 28.23 -15.76 -11.40
CA SER A 486 29.54 -16.39 -11.14
C SER A 486 30.14 -16.05 -9.75
N GLY A 487 30.61 -17.08 -9.03
CA GLY A 487 31.15 -16.98 -7.66
C GLY A 487 32.47 -16.20 -7.47
N ASN A 488 32.79 -15.28 -8.38
CA ASN A 488 33.84 -14.29 -8.19
C ASN A 488 33.37 -13.23 -7.19
N THR A 489 34.17 -12.94 -6.16
CA THR A 489 33.95 -11.79 -5.26
C THR A 489 33.88 -10.48 -6.04
N LYS A 490 32.90 -9.62 -5.72
CA LYS A 490 32.64 -8.34 -6.39
C LYS A 490 32.61 -7.23 -5.35
N SER A 491 33.29 -6.11 -5.57
CA SER A 491 33.47 -5.09 -4.51
C SER A 491 33.05 -3.68 -4.93
N ILE A 492 32.53 -2.91 -3.97
CA ILE A 492 32.57 -1.43 -3.99
C ILE A 492 33.90 -1.02 -3.34
N ILE A 493 34.71 -0.18 -4.00
CA ILE A 493 36.07 0.17 -3.52
C ILE A 493 36.25 1.67 -3.31
N GLY A 494 36.88 2.04 -2.20
CA GLY A 494 37.11 3.42 -1.76
C GLY A 494 35.81 4.12 -1.40
N ALA A 495 35.82 5.45 -1.32
CA ALA A 495 34.67 6.29 -0.95
C ALA A 495 33.47 6.24 -1.95
N THR A 496 33.43 5.25 -2.84
CA THR A 496 32.37 5.01 -3.82
C THR A 496 31.09 4.56 -3.12
N THR A 497 29.95 5.06 -3.60
CA THR A 497 28.61 4.75 -3.09
C THR A 497 27.77 4.03 -4.15
N LEU A 498 27.04 2.99 -3.76
CA LEU A 498 26.01 2.35 -4.58
C LEU A 498 24.62 2.65 -4.00
N ASN A 499 23.76 3.33 -4.74
CA ASN A 499 22.35 3.57 -4.40
C ASN A 499 21.46 2.59 -5.18
N ASN A 500 20.89 1.62 -4.50
CA ASN A 500 19.96 0.65 -5.08
C ASN A 500 18.51 1.12 -4.92
N GLU A 501 17.82 1.31 -6.05
CA GLU A 501 16.40 1.69 -6.14
C GLU A 501 15.53 0.61 -6.84
N GLY A 502 16.09 -0.59 -7.10
CA GLY A 502 15.38 -1.73 -7.70
C GLY A 502 15.97 -3.07 -7.23
N ASP A 503 15.82 -4.15 -8.00
CA ASP A 503 16.18 -5.51 -7.52
C ASP A 503 17.66 -5.87 -7.69
N PHE A 504 18.37 -6.14 -6.61
CA PHE A 504 19.79 -6.52 -6.54
C PHE A 504 19.91 -7.95 -6.00
N ASN A 505 20.09 -8.92 -6.90
CA ASN A 505 19.99 -10.34 -6.58
C ASN A 505 21.39 -10.97 -6.51
N ILE A 506 21.75 -11.54 -5.37
CA ILE A 506 22.97 -12.34 -5.17
C ILE A 506 22.61 -13.81 -5.44
N THR A 507 23.02 -14.33 -6.59
CA THR A 507 22.51 -15.60 -7.15
C THR A 507 23.47 -16.78 -7.05
N ASP A 508 24.65 -16.57 -6.45
CA ASP A 508 25.65 -17.60 -6.15
C ASP A 508 26.47 -17.25 -4.89
N GLY A 509 27.45 -18.08 -4.55
CA GLY A 509 28.32 -17.91 -3.38
C GLY A 509 29.45 -16.89 -3.55
N GLY A 510 29.35 -15.98 -4.52
CA GLY A 510 30.29 -14.87 -4.69
C GLY A 510 29.96 -13.70 -3.78
N ASP A 511 30.73 -13.55 -2.69
CA ASP A 511 30.62 -12.43 -1.74
C ASP A 511 30.55 -11.05 -2.43
N PHE A 512 29.61 -10.23 -1.97
CA PHE A 512 29.57 -8.81 -2.28
C PHE A 512 30.30 -8.00 -1.20
N ASN A 513 31.47 -7.46 -1.54
CA ASN A 513 32.35 -6.76 -0.62
C ASN A 513 32.10 -5.24 -0.60
N ILE A 514 32.04 -4.67 0.60
CA ILE A 514 32.16 -3.23 0.81
C ILE A 514 33.58 -2.93 1.31
N THR A 515 34.41 -2.35 0.43
CA THR A 515 35.82 -2.02 0.69
C THR A 515 35.96 -0.49 0.80
N ASP A 516 35.92 0.04 2.02
CA ASP A 516 36.02 1.48 2.31
C ASP A 516 34.90 2.38 1.70
N GLY A 517 33.80 1.77 1.21
CA GLY A 517 32.66 2.44 0.56
C GLY A 517 31.30 2.32 1.27
N ILE A 518 30.22 2.63 0.55
CA ILE A 518 28.85 2.64 1.08
C ILE A 518 27.87 1.95 0.12
N PHE A 519 26.98 1.10 0.66
CA PHE A 519 25.84 0.54 -0.06
C PHE A 519 24.53 1.05 0.58
N ASN A 520 23.67 1.68 -0.21
CA ASN A 520 22.38 2.21 0.24
C ASN A 520 21.24 1.49 -0.48
N ASN A 521 20.48 0.68 0.24
CA ASN A 521 19.22 0.14 -0.25
C ASN A 521 18.10 1.14 0.04
N GLN A 522 17.69 1.88 -1.00
CA GLN A 522 16.66 2.92 -0.93
C GLN A 522 15.26 2.29 -0.74
N LEU A 523 14.25 3.10 -0.45
CA LEU A 523 12.89 2.64 -0.14
C LEU A 523 12.26 1.72 -1.21
N THR A 524 12.61 1.90 -2.50
CA THR A 524 12.15 1.05 -3.61
C THR A 524 13.10 -0.11 -3.95
N GLY A 525 14.24 -0.21 -3.27
CA GLY A 525 15.28 -1.20 -3.53
C GLY A 525 15.01 -2.53 -2.83
N THR A 526 15.19 -3.63 -3.57
CA THR A 526 15.30 -4.97 -3.02
C THR A 526 16.76 -5.41 -3.05
N ILE A 527 17.28 -5.94 -1.94
CA ILE A 527 18.44 -6.82 -1.92
C ILE A 527 17.92 -8.24 -1.68
N ASP A 528 18.23 -9.15 -2.59
CA ASP A 528 17.79 -10.54 -2.56
C ASP A 528 18.98 -11.50 -2.46
N MET A 529 19.12 -12.18 -1.33
CA MET A 529 20.22 -13.10 -1.05
C MET A 529 19.71 -14.52 -1.32
N GLN A 530 19.90 -14.99 -2.57
CA GLN A 530 19.23 -16.18 -3.10
C GLN A 530 20.05 -17.47 -2.97
N TRP A 531 21.32 -17.39 -2.53
CA TRP A 531 22.25 -18.51 -2.48
C TRP A 531 23.02 -18.56 -1.15
N ALA A 532 23.28 -19.77 -0.64
CA ALA A 532 24.03 -19.99 0.59
C ALA A 532 25.49 -19.53 0.42
N GLU A 533 26.04 -18.83 1.42
CA GLU A 533 27.35 -18.16 1.31
C GLU A 533 27.40 -17.00 0.28
N GLY A 534 26.28 -16.57 -0.30
CA GLY A 534 26.19 -15.31 -1.06
C GLY A 534 26.13 -14.10 -0.12
N ASN A 535 27.22 -13.81 0.61
CA ASN A 535 27.21 -12.87 1.72
C ASN A 535 27.35 -11.40 1.28
N ILE A 536 26.98 -10.46 2.15
CA ILE A 536 27.44 -9.07 2.10
C ILE A 536 28.55 -8.90 3.14
N SER A 537 29.78 -8.84 2.63
CA SER A 537 31.02 -8.88 3.37
C SER A 537 31.75 -7.52 3.31
N TYR A 538 32.88 -7.39 4.01
CA TYR A 538 33.64 -6.15 4.03
C TYR A 538 35.15 -6.38 4.00
N THR A 539 35.86 -5.37 3.51
CA THR A 539 37.33 -5.24 3.66
C THR A 539 37.69 -3.77 3.89
N GLY A 540 38.97 -3.47 4.14
CA GLY A 540 39.39 -2.11 4.47
C GLY A 540 39.11 -1.70 5.92
N SER A 541 39.36 -0.43 6.23
CA SER A 541 39.35 0.14 7.58
C SER A 541 38.47 1.37 7.76
N ALA A 542 37.98 1.97 6.67
CA ALA A 542 37.11 3.14 6.67
C ALA A 542 35.62 2.73 6.57
N SER A 543 34.86 3.39 5.69
CA SER A 543 33.42 3.17 5.51
C SER A 543 33.12 1.73 5.10
N ARG A 544 32.34 1.01 5.89
CA ARG A 544 31.89 -0.35 5.62
C ARG A 544 30.43 -0.42 6.03
N ILE A 545 29.58 0.24 5.24
CA ILE A 545 28.20 0.59 5.63
C ILE A 545 27.21 0.09 4.59
N LEU A 546 26.24 -0.71 5.05
CA LEU A 546 24.98 -1.00 4.38
C LEU A 546 23.85 -0.23 5.09
N ASN A 547 23.28 0.78 4.45
CA ASN A 547 22.06 1.44 4.91
C ASN A 547 20.84 0.77 4.26
N ASN A 548 19.81 0.43 5.03
CA ASN A 548 18.56 -0.13 4.52
C ASN A 548 17.34 0.73 4.90
N ALA A 549 16.63 1.20 3.89
CA ALA A 549 15.28 1.76 3.98
C ALA A 549 14.26 0.95 3.14
N GLY A 550 14.73 0.13 2.19
CA GLY A 550 13.90 -0.78 1.39
C GLY A 550 13.79 -2.18 1.99
N LEU A 551 13.77 -3.19 1.12
CA LEU A 551 13.69 -4.60 1.48
C LEU A 551 15.07 -5.29 1.36
N ILE A 552 15.56 -5.87 2.45
CA ILE A 552 16.55 -6.96 2.40
C ILE A 552 15.79 -8.27 2.60
N LYS A 553 16.08 -9.30 1.81
CA LYS A 553 15.53 -10.63 2.05
C LYS A 553 16.55 -11.75 1.76
N SER A 554 16.40 -12.86 2.48
CA SER A 554 17.09 -14.13 2.19
C SER A 554 16.07 -15.13 1.68
N THR A 555 16.29 -15.66 0.47
CA THR A 555 15.51 -16.79 -0.08
C THR A 555 16.34 -18.04 -0.27
N ALA A 556 17.63 -18.02 0.11
CA ALA A 556 18.58 -19.12 -0.03
C ALA A 556 18.03 -20.46 0.50
N THR A 557 17.99 -21.46 -0.37
CA THR A 557 17.37 -22.77 -0.08
C THR A 557 18.28 -23.64 0.79
N GLY A 558 18.32 -23.32 2.08
CA GLY A 558 19.19 -23.95 3.07
C GLY A 558 20.56 -23.27 3.19
N GLY A 559 21.31 -23.64 4.23
CA GLY A 559 22.59 -23.02 4.56
C GLY A 559 22.47 -21.65 5.25
N ASN A 560 23.62 -20.96 5.34
CA ASN A 560 23.76 -19.69 6.02
C ASN A 560 24.13 -18.57 5.04
N VAL A 561 23.55 -17.39 5.26
CA VAL A 561 23.80 -16.16 4.52
C VAL A 561 24.19 -15.07 5.53
N ARG A 562 25.22 -14.26 5.27
CA ARG A 562 25.74 -13.29 6.25
C ARG A 562 25.67 -11.85 5.78
N ILE A 563 25.42 -10.94 6.73
CA ILE A 563 25.68 -9.51 6.61
C ILE A 563 26.74 -9.17 7.65
N GLN A 564 27.99 -9.07 7.19
CA GLN A 564 29.17 -8.86 8.05
C GLN A 564 29.50 -7.36 8.25
N THR A 565 29.11 -6.55 7.26
CA THR A 565 29.27 -5.08 7.23
C THR A 565 28.46 -4.37 8.35
N VAL A 566 28.71 -3.07 8.59
CA VAL A 566 27.82 -2.28 9.47
C VAL A 566 26.46 -2.17 8.79
N LEU A 567 25.39 -2.62 9.47
CA LEU A 567 24.02 -2.51 8.95
C LEU A 567 23.28 -1.41 9.70
N ASN A 568 22.77 -0.41 8.98
CA ASN A 568 21.86 0.59 9.52
C ASN A 568 20.46 0.34 8.94
N ASN A 569 19.60 -0.40 9.64
CA ASN A 569 18.21 -0.61 9.23
C ASN A 569 17.35 0.53 9.78
N ASN A 570 17.04 1.51 8.93
CA ASN A 570 16.34 2.73 9.29
C ASN A 570 14.88 2.63 8.83
N GLY A 571 14.06 1.89 9.57
CA GLY A 571 12.67 1.58 9.22
C GLY A 571 12.48 0.58 8.07
N GLY A 572 13.57 0.11 7.43
CA GLY A 572 13.54 -0.87 6.35
C GLY A 572 12.99 -2.24 6.77
N THR A 573 12.64 -3.05 5.77
CA THR A 573 12.13 -4.42 5.97
C THR A 573 13.26 -5.44 5.78
N ILE A 574 13.28 -6.46 6.62
CA ILE A 574 14.18 -7.62 6.55
C ILE A 574 13.34 -8.90 6.60
N THR A 575 13.48 -9.78 5.61
CA THR A 575 12.67 -11.01 5.51
C THR A 575 13.54 -12.25 5.31
N VAL A 576 13.43 -13.25 6.18
CA VAL A 576 14.09 -14.56 6.02
C VAL A 576 13.04 -15.58 5.60
N SER A 577 12.99 -15.86 4.29
CA SER A 577 12.01 -16.79 3.70
C SER A 577 12.45 -18.25 3.80
N ASN A 578 13.76 -18.50 3.74
CA ASN A 578 14.41 -19.81 3.84
C ASN A 578 15.77 -19.65 4.55
N GLY A 579 16.22 -20.71 5.23
CA GLY A 579 17.58 -20.82 5.77
C GLY A 579 17.87 -19.86 6.93
N ASN A 580 19.14 -19.55 7.13
CA ASN A 580 19.60 -18.65 8.21
C ASN A 580 20.19 -17.37 7.63
N LEU A 581 19.63 -16.21 7.99
CA LEU A 581 20.28 -14.91 7.78
C LEU A 581 21.00 -14.51 9.08
N ILE A 582 22.30 -14.27 9.00
CA ILE A 582 23.16 -14.01 10.16
C ILE A 582 23.71 -12.59 10.06
N PHE A 583 23.41 -11.79 11.08
CA PHE A 583 24.06 -10.52 11.34
C PHE A 583 25.35 -10.80 12.11
N ASP A 584 26.50 -10.52 11.49
CA ASP A 584 27.80 -11.03 11.93
C ASP A 584 28.86 -9.92 11.95
N PHE A 585 29.98 -10.14 12.65
CA PHE A 585 31.11 -9.20 12.78
C PHE A 585 30.76 -7.77 13.26
N LEU A 586 30.60 -6.79 12.35
CA LEU A 586 30.51 -5.36 12.71
C LEU A 586 29.15 -4.97 13.31
N ASP A 587 29.04 -3.78 13.89
CA ASP A 587 27.83 -3.34 14.59
C ASP A 587 26.56 -3.30 13.70
N LYS A 588 25.40 -3.50 14.32
CA LYS A 588 24.09 -3.52 13.65
C LYS A 588 23.16 -2.52 14.33
N ASN A 589 22.86 -1.42 13.65
CA ASN A 589 22.00 -0.35 14.14
C ASN A 589 20.58 -0.55 13.61
N LEU A 590 19.68 -1.07 14.44
CA LEU A 590 18.30 -1.39 14.11
C LEU A 590 17.38 -0.26 14.62
N ASN A 591 17.18 0.75 13.77
CA ASN A 591 16.38 1.93 14.04
C ASN A 591 14.96 1.72 13.50
N GLY A 592 14.20 0.87 14.19
CA GLY A 592 12.88 0.41 13.75
C GLY A 592 12.91 -0.61 12.60
N GLY A 593 11.73 -0.88 12.05
CA GLY A 593 11.54 -1.66 10.82
C GLY A 593 10.62 -2.87 10.99
N MET A 594 10.55 -3.70 9.94
CA MET A 594 9.78 -4.94 9.91
C MET A 594 10.69 -6.14 9.65
N TYR A 595 10.58 -7.17 10.49
CA TYR A 595 11.43 -8.36 10.52
C TYR A 595 10.53 -9.59 10.44
N ASN A 596 10.48 -10.22 9.27
CA ASN A 596 9.63 -11.38 9.02
C ASN A 596 10.50 -12.63 8.92
N VAL A 597 10.15 -13.70 9.65
CA VAL A 597 10.89 -14.97 9.62
C VAL A 597 9.90 -16.11 9.37
N SER A 598 10.12 -16.84 8.28
CA SER A 598 9.35 -18.02 7.90
C SER A 598 9.64 -19.22 8.79
N VAL A 599 8.65 -20.10 8.96
CA VAL A 599 8.80 -21.38 9.66
C VAL A 599 10.02 -22.17 9.16
N GLY A 600 10.82 -22.71 10.07
CA GLY A 600 12.06 -23.42 9.76
C GLY A 600 13.24 -22.54 9.32
N SER A 601 13.09 -21.21 9.33
CA SER A 601 14.17 -20.24 9.07
C SER A 601 14.55 -19.49 10.36
N SER A 602 15.74 -18.88 10.38
CA SER A 602 16.16 -18.02 11.51
C SER A 602 16.85 -16.72 11.10
N LEU A 603 16.68 -15.68 11.93
CA LEU A 603 17.45 -14.44 11.86
C LEU A 603 18.37 -14.35 13.09
N GLN A 604 19.67 -14.47 12.90
CA GLN A 604 20.65 -14.60 13.98
C GLN A 604 21.38 -13.28 14.23
N TRP A 605 21.38 -12.79 15.48
CA TRP A 605 22.08 -11.58 15.92
C TRP A 605 23.39 -11.96 16.62
N ASN A 606 24.42 -12.26 15.83
CA ASN A 606 25.73 -12.74 16.28
C ASN A 606 26.76 -11.61 16.53
N SER A 607 26.43 -10.38 16.11
CA SER A 607 27.22 -9.16 16.34
C SER A 607 26.52 -8.19 17.30
N ASN A 608 27.28 -7.28 17.92
CA ASN A 608 26.74 -6.18 18.73
C ASN A 608 25.61 -5.46 17.99
N THR A 609 24.45 -5.33 18.64
CA THR A 609 23.23 -4.82 18.01
C THR A 609 22.67 -3.64 18.80
N VAL A 610 22.73 -2.44 18.23
CA VAL A 610 22.15 -1.23 18.81
C VAL A 610 20.71 -1.10 18.33
N ILE A 611 19.75 -0.93 19.24
CA ILE A 611 18.31 -0.89 18.89
C ILE A 611 17.68 0.42 19.36
N SER A 612 16.95 1.07 18.46
CA SER A 612 16.11 2.23 18.78
C SER A 612 14.78 2.17 18.02
N GLY A 613 13.72 2.73 18.60
CA GLY A 613 12.38 2.67 18.02
C GLY A 613 11.76 1.26 18.05
N THR A 614 10.70 1.04 17.27
CA THR A 614 9.92 -0.21 17.32
C THR A 614 10.28 -1.15 16.16
N LEU A 615 10.74 -2.35 16.52
CA LEU A 615 10.88 -3.49 15.60
C LEU A 615 9.55 -4.24 15.56
N THR A 616 9.06 -4.53 14.36
CA THR A 616 7.77 -5.21 14.10
C THR A 616 7.95 -6.40 13.17
N GLY A 617 6.90 -7.15 12.86
CA GLY A 617 6.92 -8.23 11.86
C GLY A 617 6.48 -9.58 12.41
N ASN A 618 6.38 -10.58 11.54
CA ASN A 618 5.80 -11.89 11.88
C ASN A 618 6.86 -13.00 12.00
N LEU A 619 6.93 -13.62 13.18
CA LEU A 619 7.92 -14.62 13.58
C LEU A 619 7.27 -16.01 13.67
N THR A 620 7.20 -16.66 12.51
CA THR A 620 6.84 -18.09 12.41
C THR A 620 8.07 -18.99 12.48
N GLY A 621 9.22 -18.52 12.00
CA GLY A 621 10.56 -18.92 12.48
C GLY A 621 11.06 -17.95 13.55
N GLU A 622 12.27 -18.16 14.04
CA GLU A 622 12.80 -17.48 15.23
C GLU A 622 13.86 -16.40 14.93
N ILE A 623 13.87 -15.33 15.75
CA ILE A 623 15.05 -14.47 15.89
C ILE A 623 15.92 -15.07 16.99
N ASP A 624 17.20 -15.30 16.73
CA ASP A 624 18.16 -15.84 17.71
C ASP A 624 19.15 -14.76 18.15
N TRP A 625 18.98 -14.27 19.37
CA TRP A 625 19.81 -13.26 20.02
C TRP A 625 20.99 -13.97 20.69
N LEU A 626 22.19 -13.75 20.13
CA LEU A 626 23.43 -14.44 20.48
C LEU A 626 24.52 -13.53 21.06
N ASN A 627 24.45 -12.22 20.82
CA ASN A 627 25.46 -11.23 21.24
C ASN A 627 24.81 -9.98 21.87
N ASP A 628 25.59 -9.07 22.44
CA ASP A 628 25.08 -7.94 23.24
C ASP A 628 24.15 -7.00 22.45
N ILE A 629 22.99 -6.71 23.03
CA ILE A 629 22.08 -5.64 22.58
C ILE A 629 22.32 -4.39 23.41
N THR A 630 22.40 -3.24 22.73
CA THR A 630 22.52 -1.93 23.36
C THR A 630 21.29 -1.08 23.06
N ILE A 631 20.57 -0.63 24.08
CA ILE A 631 19.57 0.44 23.96
C ILE A 631 20.24 1.75 24.42
N PRO A 632 20.48 2.73 23.53
CA PRO A 632 21.15 3.96 23.92
C PRO A 632 20.43 4.71 25.05
N ASN A 633 21.21 5.34 25.94
CA ASN A 633 20.71 6.15 27.06
C ASN A 633 19.65 7.17 26.61
N ALA A 634 18.58 7.29 27.41
CA ALA A 634 17.40 8.11 27.13
C ALA A 634 16.64 7.78 25.82
N THR A 635 16.85 6.60 25.23
CA THR A 635 16.05 6.08 24.12
C THR A 635 15.26 4.83 24.50
N THR A 636 14.25 4.51 23.70
CA THR A 636 13.45 3.29 23.83
C THR A 636 13.61 2.43 22.57
N GLY A 637 13.97 1.17 22.78
CA GLY A 637 13.78 0.10 21.78
C GLY A 637 12.53 -0.70 22.13
N THR A 638 11.77 -1.17 21.14
CA THR A 638 10.54 -1.96 21.36
C THR A 638 10.53 -3.18 20.47
N PHE A 639 10.29 -4.37 21.04
CA PHE A 639 9.95 -5.58 20.29
C PHE A 639 8.42 -5.70 20.23
N ASN A 640 7.85 -5.57 19.04
CA ASN A 640 6.41 -5.67 18.77
C ASN A 640 6.16 -6.63 17.58
N PHE A 641 6.65 -7.86 17.74
CA PHE A 641 6.54 -8.95 16.78
C PHE A 641 5.27 -9.78 17.04
N THR A 642 4.67 -10.29 15.96
CA THR A 642 3.60 -11.29 16.02
C THR A 642 4.17 -12.70 15.77
N GLY A 643 3.36 -13.74 16.00
CA GLY A 643 3.74 -15.13 15.73
C GLY A 643 4.18 -15.88 17.00
N ASN A 644 4.37 -17.20 16.85
CA ASN A 644 4.53 -18.14 17.97
C ASN A 644 5.98 -18.62 18.20
N SER A 645 6.92 -18.31 17.29
CA SER A 645 8.33 -18.63 17.49
C SER A 645 9.05 -17.58 18.34
N GLY A 646 8.73 -16.29 18.16
CA GLY A 646 9.26 -15.19 18.98
C GLY A 646 10.78 -14.99 18.89
N VAL A 647 11.34 -14.31 19.89
CA VAL A 647 12.78 -14.06 20.03
C VAL A 647 13.39 -15.05 21.02
N LYS A 648 14.47 -15.72 20.66
CA LYS A 648 15.26 -16.59 21.54
C LYS A 648 16.45 -15.79 22.06
N TRP A 649 16.51 -15.51 23.35
CA TRP A 649 17.68 -14.93 24.00
C TRP A 649 18.59 -16.08 24.43
N SER A 650 19.47 -16.47 23.51
CA SER A 650 20.35 -17.64 23.65
C SER A 650 21.71 -17.26 24.26
N SER A 651 22.20 -16.04 24.02
CA SER A 651 23.47 -15.50 24.53
C SER A 651 23.47 -13.95 24.45
N GLY A 652 24.47 -13.30 25.05
CA GLY A 652 24.59 -11.84 25.10
C GLY A 652 23.78 -11.18 26.22
N ASN A 653 24.03 -9.89 26.43
CA ASN A 653 23.47 -9.05 27.49
C ASN A 653 22.65 -7.89 26.89
N LEU A 654 21.86 -7.23 27.73
CA LEU A 654 21.13 -6.00 27.39
C LEU A 654 21.75 -4.82 28.14
N THR A 655 22.20 -3.80 27.41
CA THR A 655 23.03 -2.72 27.95
C THR A 655 22.63 -1.33 27.42
N GLY A 656 23.35 -0.27 27.82
CA GLY A 656 23.31 1.05 27.18
C GLY A 656 22.56 2.15 27.94
N GLY A 657 21.78 1.82 28.98
CA GLY A 657 21.07 2.78 29.82
C GLY A 657 19.74 3.29 29.26
N GLY A 658 19.29 2.77 28.11
CA GLY A 658 17.94 3.00 27.59
C GLY A 658 16.90 2.02 28.14
N THR A 659 15.71 2.00 27.54
CA THR A 659 14.63 1.06 27.89
C THR A 659 14.30 0.13 26.72
N LEU A 660 14.37 -1.20 26.93
CA LEU A 660 13.75 -2.17 26.02
C LEU A 660 12.32 -2.44 26.48
N VAL A 661 11.35 -2.30 25.58
CA VAL A 661 9.95 -2.69 25.80
C VAL A 661 9.67 -3.98 25.01
N ASN A 662 9.36 -5.07 25.70
CA ASN A 662 8.90 -6.31 25.07
C ASN A 662 7.37 -6.36 25.05
N LYS A 663 6.75 -6.24 23.87
CA LYS A 663 5.32 -6.55 23.63
C LYS A 663 5.14 -7.91 22.93
N SER A 664 6.20 -8.71 22.89
CA SER A 664 6.32 -9.95 22.09
C SER A 664 6.56 -11.16 22.99
N LEU A 665 6.73 -12.32 22.36
CA LEU A 665 7.17 -13.55 23.02
C LEU A 665 8.71 -13.64 23.01
N ILE A 666 9.33 -13.60 24.19
CA ILE A 666 10.76 -13.86 24.43
C ILE A 666 10.92 -15.22 25.12
N PHE A 667 11.93 -15.98 24.71
CA PHE A 667 12.39 -17.20 25.36
C PHE A 667 13.84 -17.06 25.81
N LEU A 668 14.13 -17.21 27.10
CA LEU A 668 15.50 -17.42 27.58
C LEU A 668 15.91 -18.88 27.34
N ARG A 669 16.84 -19.08 26.41
CA ARG A 669 17.38 -20.39 25.98
C ARG A 669 18.86 -20.53 26.34
N THR A 670 19.34 -21.76 26.46
CA THR A 670 20.68 -22.16 26.94
C THR A 670 20.93 -21.90 28.43
N ALA A 671 21.84 -22.66 29.03
CA ALA A 671 22.26 -22.52 30.42
C ALA A 671 23.22 -21.34 30.70
N ASN A 672 23.58 -20.55 29.68
CA ASN A 672 24.40 -19.35 29.88
C ASN A 672 23.65 -18.31 30.72
N THR A 673 24.34 -17.55 31.57
CA THR A 673 23.75 -16.37 32.24
C THR A 673 23.53 -15.24 31.24
N LYS A 674 22.36 -14.59 31.25
CA LYS A 674 22.04 -13.39 30.45
C LYS A 674 21.79 -12.24 31.40
N SER A 675 22.37 -11.06 31.15
CA SER A 675 22.24 -9.93 32.08
C SER A 675 21.56 -8.72 31.47
N ILE A 676 20.82 -7.96 32.29
CA ILE A 676 20.60 -6.52 32.06
C ILE A 676 21.66 -5.75 32.84
N ILE A 677 22.38 -4.82 32.20
CA ILE A 677 23.61 -4.21 32.73
C ILE A 677 23.54 -2.68 32.75
N GLY A 678 23.98 -2.09 33.87
CA GLY A 678 23.91 -0.65 34.14
C GLY A 678 22.45 -0.19 34.28
N ALA A 679 22.22 1.11 34.22
CA ALA A 679 20.89 1.74 34.34
C ALA A 679 19.89 1.42 33.20
N THR A 680 20.10 0.30 32.49
CA THR A 680 19.24 -0.21 31.43
C THR A 680 17.98 -0.81 32.03
N THR A 681 16.82 -0.49 31.44
CA THR A 681 15.51 -0.98 31.89
C THR A 681 14.92 -1.96 30.89
N LEU A 682 14.34 -3.06 31.38
CA LEU A 682 13.50 -3.97 30.59
C LEU A 682 12.04 -3.86 31.07
N ASN A 683 11.15 -3.43 30.20
CA ASN A 683 9.69 -3.41 30.44
C ASN A 683 9.06 -4.57 29.67
N ASN A 684 8.53 -5.58 30.35
CA ASN A 684 7.80 -6.68 29.75
C ASN A 684 6.28 -6.40 29.77
N GLU A 685 5.69 -6.24 28.60
CA GLU A 685 4.25 -6.18 28.34
C GLU A 685 3.73 -7.43 27.61
N GLY A 686 4.61 -8.36 27.22
CA GLY A 686 4.29 -9.61 26.53
C GLY A 686 4.72 -10.85 27.34
N ASP A 687 5.06 -11.93 26.67
CA ASP A 687 5.50 -13.18 27.31
C ASP A 687 7.03 -13.22 27.43
N PHE A 688 7.53 -13.58 28.62
CA PHE A 688 8.94 -13.75 28.93
C PHE A 688 9.16 -15.12 29.59
N ASN A 689 9.46 -16.14 28.78
CA ASN A 689 9.56 -17.52 29.21
C ASN A 689 11.02 -17.90 29.49
N ILE A 690 11.35 -18.25 30.73
CA ILE A 690 12.68 -18.74 31.12
C ILE A 690 12.64 -20.26 31.03
N THR A 691 13.10 -20.85 29.90
CA THR A 691 12.86 -22.27 29.60
C THR A 691 13.99 -23.21 29.98
N ASP A 692 15.23 -22.73 29.95
CA ASP A 692 16.42 -23.51 30.32
C ASP A 692 16.98 -23.09 31.68
N GLY A 693 17.92 -23.86 32.23
CA GLY A 693 18.57 -23.61 33.53
C GLY A 693 19.60 -22.48 33.53
N GLY A 694 19.38 -21.41 32.77
CA GLY A 694 20.28 -20.25 32.69
C GLY A 694 19.74 -19.06 33.47
N ASP A 695 20.56 -18.50 34.37
CA ASP A 695 20.20 -17.33 35.17
C ASP A 695 19.94 -16.07 34.31
N PHE A 696 18.87 -15.35 34.64
CA PHE A 696 18.62 -13.97 34.22
C PHE A 696 19.09 -13.00 35.30
N ASN A 697 20.15 -12.24 35.02
CA ASN A 697 20.88 -11.48 36.03
C ASN A 697 20.65 -9.95 35.92
N ILE A 698 20.20 -9.32 36.99
CA ILE A 698 20.00 -7.87 37.08
C ILE A 698 21.27 -7.21 37.66
N THR A 699 22.04 -6.53 36.81
CA THR A 699 23.32 -5.90 37.15
C THR A 699 23.17 -4.38 37.06
N ASP A 700 22.87 -3.71 38.18
CA ASP A 700 22.66 -2.25 38.24
C ASP A 700 21.46 -1.70 37.43
N GLY A 701 20.55 -2.58 36.98
CA GLY A 701 19.39 -2.26 36.14
C GLY A 701 18.03 -2.52 36.78
N ILE A 702 16.97 -2.45 35.96
CA ILE A 702 15.57 -2.60 36.39
C ILE A 702 14.81 -3.52 35.42
N PHE A 703 14.09 -4.50 35.97
CA PHE A 703 13.13 -5.34 35.23
C PHE A 703 11.71 -5.04 35.72
N ASN A 704 10.82 -4.63 34.83
CA ASN A 704 9.42 -4.36 35.15
C ASN A 704 8.53 -5.30 34.34
N ASN A 705 7.79 -6.19 35.00
CA ASN A 705 6.69 -6.90 34.37
C ASN A 705 5.44 -6.04 34.49
N GLN A 706 5.02 -5.41 33.38
CA GLN A 706 3.86 -4.53 33.30
C GLN A 706 2.56 -5.34 33.42
N SER A 707 1.43 -4.68 33.64
CA SER A 707 0.13 -5.36 33.90
C SER A 707 -0.34 -6.33 32.81
N ALA A 708 0.05 -6.11 31.55
CA ALA A 708 -0.22 -7.03 30.44
C ALA A 708 0.81 -8.17 30.30
N GLY A 709 1.96 -8.06 30.96
CA GLY A 709 3.11 -8.96 30.80
C GLY A 709 3.02 -10.22 31.65
N THR A 710 3.54 -11.32 31.09
CA THR A 710 3.75 -12.59 31.80
C THR A 710 5.24 -12.93 31.86
N ILE A 711 5.76 -13.22 33.05
CA ILE A 711 7.01 -13.95 33.27
C ILE A 711 6.65 -15.41 33.61
N ASP A 712 7.19 -16.38 32.88
CA ASP A 712 6.99 -17.80 33.15
C ASP A 712 8.32 -18.51 33.42
N MET A 713 8.47 -19.01 34.65
CA MET A 713 9.65 -19.75 35.10
C MET A 713 9.43 -21.25 34.81
N GLN A 714 9.84 -21.66 33.61
CA GLN A 714 9.65 -23.02 33.08
C GLN A 714 10.87 -23.92 33.31
N GLY A 715 12.08 -23.35 33.33
CA GLY A 715 13.35 -24.07 33.49
C GLY A 715 13.64 -24.51 34.93
N ALA A 716 14.25 -25.69 35.08
CA ALA A 716 14.48 -26.31 36.40
C ALA A 716 15.46 -25.55 37.32
N GLU A 717 16.32 -24.72 36.74
CA GLU A 717 17.31 -23.87 37.42
C GLU A 717 17.32 -22.44 36.86
N GLY A 718 16.27 -22.04 36.12
CA GLY A 718 16.19 -20.73 35.45
C GLY A 718 15.86 -19.62 36.44
N ASN A 719 16.85 -19.12 37.17
CA ASN A 719 16.66 -18.14 38.23
C ASN A 719 16.62 -16.70 37.70
N ILE A 720 15.96 -15.80 38.43
CA ILE A 720 16.22 -14.36 38.36
C ILE A 720 17.20 -14.03 39.48
N SER A 721 18.36 -13.47 39.15
CA SER A 721 19.49 -13.21 40.06
C SER A 721 19.96 -11.75 39.98
N TYR A 722 20.91 -11.33 40.83
CA TYR A 722 21.46 -9.97 40.81
C TYR A 722 23.00 -9.93 40.95
N THR A 723 23.61 -8.86 40.41
CA THR A 723 24.93 -8.36 40.82
C THR A 723 24.92 -6.83 40.87
N GLY A 724 26.05 -6.12 40.71
CA GLY A 724 26.10 -4.65 40.86
C GLY A 724 25.84 -4.16 42.30
N SER A 725 25.70 -2.85 42.55
CA SER A 725 25.36 -2.28 43.87
C SER A 725 24.38 -1.11 43.88
N ALA A 726 23.85 -0.67 42.73
CA ALA A 726 23.01 0.51 42.57
C ALA A 726 21.52 0.20 42.34
N SER A 727 21.18 -0.72 41.43
CA SER A 727 19.78 -1.10 41.14
C SER A 727 19.67 -2.58 40.81
N ARG A 728 18.70 -3.24 41.46
CA ARG A 728 18.53 -4.70 41.45
C ARG A 728 17.04 -5.01 41.66
N ILE A 729 16.18 -4.43 40.82
CA ILE A 729 14.74 -4.38 41.08
C ILE A 729 13.99 -5.17 40.01
N LEU A 730 13.16 -6.11 40.47
CA LEU A 730 12.04 -6.65 39.74
C LEU A 730 10.76 -6.03 40.31
N ASN A 731 10.03 -5.28 39.49
CA ASN A 731 8.66 -4.86 39.81
C ASN A 731 7.69 -5.74 39.02
N ASN A 732 6.77 -6.41 39.71
CA ASN A 732 5.71 -7.21 39.06
C ASN A 732 4.34 -6.54 39.26
N PHE A 733 3.81 -6.00 38.18
CA PHE A 733 2.44 -5.50 38.03
C PHE A 733 1.55 -6.46 37.23
N GLY A 734 2.17 -7.35 36.43
CA GLY A 734 1.51 -8.38 35.64
C GLY A 734 1.49 -9.75 36.32
N MET A 735 1.59 -10.81 35.51
CA MET A 735 1.65 -12.19 35.98
C MET A 735 3.09 -12.69 36.05
N LEU A 736 3.54 -13.11 37.23
CA LEU A 736 4.74 -13.94 37.39
C LEU A 736 4.27 -15.34 37.77
N LYS A 737 4.62 -16.37 37.00
CA LYS A 737 4.17 -17.74 37.25
C LYS A 737 5.30 -18.76 37.17
N ARG A 738 5.06 -19.92 37.78
CA ARG A 738 5.92 -21.10 37.67
C ARG A 738 5.07 -22.30 37.26
N THR A 739 5.28 -22.80 36.04
CA THR A 739 4.39 -23.78 35.38
C THR A 739 4.91 -25.22 35.33
N THR A 740 6.16 -25.48 35.73
CA THR A 740 6.77 -26.82 35.65
C THR A 740 7.14 -27.41 37.01
N THR A 741 7.18 -28.74 37.12
CA THR A 741 7.50 -29.46 38.37
C THR A 741 8.99 -29.72 38.61
N ALA A 742 9.85 -29.46 37.63
CA ALA A 742 11.28 -29.80 37.70
C ALA A 742 12.09 -28.74 38.48
N GLY A 743 12.94 -29.16 39.42
CA GLY A 743 13.90 -28.28 40.11
C GLY A 743 13.30 -27.09 40.89
N ASN A 744 14.13 -26.10 41.19
CA ASN A 744 13.78 -24.92 42.00
C ASN A 744 14.14 -23.63 41.24
N ALA A 745 13.12 -22.97 40.67
CA ALA A 745 13.22 -21.62 40.14
C ALA A 745 13.31 -20.61 41.30
N ARG A 746 14.33 -19.74 41.28
CA ARG A 746 14.61 -18.78 42.36
C ARG A 746 14.55 -17.33 41.87
N ILE A 747 14.09 -16.44 42.75
CA ILE A 747 14.08 -14.99 42.57
C ILE A 747 14.98 -14.38 43.65
N HIS A 748 16.27 -14.30 43.32
CA HIS A 748 17.24 -13.50 44.06
C HIS A 748 17.31 -12.10 43.42
N THR A 749 16.44 -11.20 43.84
CA THR A 749 16.47 -9.76 43.49
C THR A 749 15.60 -8.99 44.49
N PHE A 750 15.59 -7.65 44.49
CA PHE A 750 14.52 -6.94 45.21
C PHE A 750 13.23 -7.11 44.41
N LEU A 751 12.18 -7.66 45.04
CA LEU A 751 10.89 -7.85 44.40
C LEU A 751 9.83 -6.98 45.07
N ASN A 752 9.20 -6.11 44.28
CA ASN A 752 7.94 -5.46 44.63
C ASN A 752 6.85 -6.11 43.79
N ASN A 753 5.81 -6.64 44.42
CA ASN A 753 4.67 -7.27 43.73
C ASN A 753 3.38 -6.51 44.03
N SER A 754 2.86 -5.84 43.01
CA SER A 754 1.52 -5.24 42.98
C SER A 754 0.62 -5.95 41.93
N GLY A 755 1.13 -7.00 41.28
CA GLY A 755 0.42 -7.89 40.36
C GLY A 755 0.22 -9.29 40.95
N SER A 756 0.15 -10.32 40.10
CA SER A 756 -0.08 -11.71 40.54
C SER A 756 1.17 -12.59 40.45
N ILE A 757 1.46 -13.32 41.53
CA ILE A 757 2.46 -14.40 41.61
C ILE A 757 1.71 -15.73 41.69
N ASP A 758 1.96 -16.66 40.76
CA ASP A 758 1.20 -17.91 40.61
C ASP A 758 2.11 -19.17 40.62
N ALA A 759 2.13 -19.86 41.76
CA ALA A 759 2.87 -21.10 41.97
C ALA A 759 2.04 -22.32 41.51
N GLN A 760 1.88 -22.48 40.19
CA GLN A 760 1.07 -23.56 39.60
C GLN A 760 1.73 -24.94 39.77
N ALA A 761 3.05 -25.02 39.63
CA ALA A 761 3.79 -26.28 39.80
C ALA A 761 5.21 -26.05 40.35
N GLY A 762 5.69 -26.99 41.19
CA GLY A 762 7.06 -27.00 41.73
C GLY A 762 7.30 -25.97 42.85
N THR A 763 8.56 -25.57 43.03
CA THR A 763 8.97 -24.64 44.11
C THR A 763 9.43 -23.29 43.55
N LEU A 764 8.73 -22.21 43.85
CA LEU A 764 9.19 -20.85 43.62
C LEU A 764 9.88 -20.33 44.89
N VAL A 765 11.17 -20.00 44.82
CA VAL A 765 11.98 -19.59 45.98
C VAL A 765 12.32 -18.12 45.89
N PHE A 766 12.18 -17.37 46.99
CA PHE A 766 12.53 -15.94 47.06
C PHE A 766 13.79 -15.73 47.92
N SER A 767 14.49 -14.61 47.68
CA SER A 767 15.82 -14.31 48.23
C SER A 767 15.97 -14.52 49.74
N GLU A 768 17.12 -15.08 50.15
CA GLU A 768 17.53 -15.14 51.56
C GLU A 768 18.17 -13.83 52.06
N PHE A 769 18.35 -12.83 51.19
CA PHE A 769 19.15 -11.63 51.50
C PHE A 769 18.45 -10.31 51.19
N LEU A 770 17.69 -10.23 50.10
CA LEU A 770 16.99 -9.00 49.70
C LEU A 770 15.52 -9.00 50.12
N ALA A 771 14.86 -7.85 49.99
CA ALA A 771 13.46 -7.71 50.36
C ALA A 771 12.51 -8.23 49.27
N PHE A 772 11.43 -8.86 49.73
CA PHE A 772 10.25 -9.15 48.93
C PHE A 772 9.06 -8.48 49.62
N THR A 773 8.48 -7.51 48.93
CA THR A 773 7.23 -6.84 49.30
C THR A 773 6.12 -7.37 48.40
N ASN A 774 5.06 -7.91 49.00
CA ASN A 774 3.77 -8.03 48.34
C ASN A 774 2.92 -6.83 48.78
N ASP A 775 2.67 -5.90 47.85
CA ASP A 775 1.94 -4.65 48.09
C ASP A 775 0.44 -4.93 48.28
N GLU A 776 -0.35 -3.90 48.63
CA GLU A 776 -1.80 -4.04 48.90
C GLU A 776 -2.59 -4.58 47.69
N GLU A 777 -2.19 -4.22 46.46
CA GLU A 777 -2.77 -4.75 45.21
C GLU A 777 -2.23 -6.14 44.82
N GLY A 778 -1.16 -6.59 45.47
CA GLY A 778 -0.40 -7.79 45.10
C GLY A 778 -1.07 -9.10 45.54
N VAL A 779 -1.16 -10.08 44.63
CA VAL A 779 -1.78 -11.40 44.87
C VAL A 779 -0.75 -12.52 44.80
N VAL A 780 -0.59 -13.32 45.85
CA VAL A 780 0.20 -14.56 45.84
C VAL A 780 -0.73 -15.77 45.87
N LYS A 781 -0.64 -16.64 44.85
CA LYS A 781 -1.57 -17.75 44.63
C LYS A 781 -0.93 -19.03 44.08
N GLY A 782 -1.75 -20.06 43.88
CA GLY A 782 -1.37 -21.32 43.22
C GLY A 782 -1.58 -22.56 44.09
N VAL A 783 -1.13 -23.72 43.59
CA VAL A 783 -1.35 -25.06 44.19
C VAL A 783 -0.04 -25.82 44.47
N SER A 784 1.07 -25.09 44.55
CA SER A 784 2.42 -25.66 44.73
C SER A 784 3.21 -24.90 45.80
N THR A 785 4.54 -24.94 45.78
CA THR A 785 5.36 -24.42 46.90
C THR A 785 5.91 -23.02 46.62
N VAL A 786 5.67 -22.08 47.53
CA VAL A 786 6.41 -20.82 47.69
C VAL A 786 7.39 -20.99 48.86
N THR A 787 8.66 -20.61 48.69
CA THR A 787 9.67 -20.64 49.76
C THR A 787 10.23 -19.25 50.04
N ILE A 788 10.08 -18.77 51.28
CA ILE A 788 10.68 -17.52 51.79
C ILE A 788 11.83 -17.89 52.72
N ALA A 789 13.05 -17.83 52.21
CA ALA A 789 14.23 -18.37 52.90
C ALA A 789 14.69 -17.53 54.11
N ASN A 790 14.47 -16.21 54.10
CA ASN A 790 14.80 -15.32 55.22
C ASN A 790 13.61 -14.43 55.61
N THR A 791 13.43 -14.27 56.91
CA THR A 791 12.16 -13.89 57.55
C THR A 791 12.13 -12.44 58.00
N ALA A 792 13.28 -11.75 57.99
CA ALA A 792 13.39 -10.34 58.36
C ALA A 792 12.87 -9.40 57.25
N ASN A 793 13.09 -9.77 55.98
CA ASN A 793 12.93 -8.89 54.82
C ASN A 793 11.68 -9.19 53.97
N TYR A 794 10.75 -10.00 54.50
CA TYR A 794 9.46 -10.27 53.85
C TYR A 794 8.34 -9.46 54.50
N THR A 795 7.56 -8.77 53.65
CA THR A 795 6.37 -8.01 54.00
C THR A 795 5.24 -8.39 53.06
N ASN A 796 4.07 -8.70 53.60
CA ASN A 796 2.84 -8.85 52.82
C ASN A 796 1.79 -7.87 53.33
N ASN A 797 1.22 -7.11 52.41
CA ASN A 797 0.10 -6.20 52.63
C ASN A 797 -1.12 -6.50 51.72
N GLY A 798 -0.99 -7.38 50.72
CA GLY A 798 -2.06 -7.77 49.79
C GLY A 798 -2.61 -9.18 50.02
N THR A 799 -3.18 -9.76 48.95
CA THR A 799 -3.96 -11.01 49.01
C THR A 799 -3.10 -12.27 48.92
N PHE A 800 -3.38 -13.24 49.80
CA PHE A 800 -3.05 -14.65 49.57
C PHE A 800 -4.30 -15.37 49.07
N SER A 801 -4.21 -16.00 47.92
CA SER A 801 -5.26 -16.86 47.35
C SER A 801 -4.68 -18.26 47.13
N PRO A 802 -4.59 -19.10 48.17
CA PRO A 802 -4.24 -20.50 47.98
C PRO A 802 -5.26 -21.10 47.02
N GLY A 803 -4.83 -21.73 45.93
CA GLY A 803 -5.80 -22.34 45.02
C GLY A 803 -5.47 -22.32 43.54
N GLY A 804 -6.22 -23.19 42.89
CA GLY A 804 -6.39 -23.38 41.45
C GLY A 804 -7.73 -24.09 41.21
N SER A 805 -8.70 -23.79 42.08
CA SER A 805 -10.03 -24.39 42.22
C SER A 805 -10.11 -25.93 42.28
N PRO A 806 -9.95 -26.54 43.48
CA PRO A 806 -9.29 -26.07 44.70
C PRO A 806 -7.94 -26.79 44.93
N GLY A 807 -7.10 -26.29 45.83
CA GLY A 807 -5.78 -26.90 46.10
C GLY A 807 -5.12 -26.49 47.41
N THR A 808 -3.80 -26.65 47.48
CA THR A 808 -2.99 -26.31 48.67
C THR A 808 -1.75 -25.51 48.26
N LEU A 809 -1.69 -24.24 48.66
CA LEU A 809 -0.48 -23.43 48.54
C LEU A 809 0.43 -23.74 49.72
N THR A 810 1.61 -24.28 49.46
CA THR A 810 2.60 -24.59 50.50
C THR A 810 3.54 -23.40 50.68
N PHE A 811 3.58 -22.81 51.87
CA PHE A 811 4.41 -21.66 52.18
C PHE A 811 5.55 -22.06 53.13
N ASN A 812 6.73 -22.27 52.58
CA ASN A 812 7.89 -22.78 53.29
C ASN A 812 8.75 -21.61 53.83
N GLY A 813 8.75 -21.40 55.15
CA GLY A 813 9.38 -20.25 55.80
C GLY A 813 8.55 -19.68 56.95
N VAL A 814 8.77 -18.41 57.30
CA VAL A 814 7.91 -17.66 58.24
C VAL A 814 6.86 -16.89 57.45
N PHE A 815 5.60 -17.21 57.69
CA PHE A 815 4.47 -16.50 57.13
C PHE A 815 4.14 -15.25 57.97
N LYS A 816 3.92 -14.12 57.29
CA LYS A 816 3.42 -12.88 57.89
C LYS A 816 2.37 -12.26 56.99
N SER A 817 1.24 -11.88 57.57
CA SER A 817 0.32 -10.91 57.01
C SER A 817 0.28 -9.63 57.89
N SER A 818 -0.39 -8.58 57.42
CA SER A 818 -0.60 -7.30 58.10
C SER A 818 -2.08 -6.94 58.09
N THR A 819 -2.46 -5.84 58.75
CA THR A 819 -3.86 -5.38 58.85
C THR A 819 -4.55 -5.08 57.51
N THR A 820 -3.83 -4.97 56.39
CA THR A 820 -4.39 -4.76 55.04
C THR A 820 -4.42 -6.04 54.20
N SER A 821 -3.75 -7.10 54.64
CA SER A 821 -3.71 -8.37 53.91
C SER A 821 -5.07 -9.05 53.88
N VAL A 822 -5.30 -9.84 52.82
CA VAL A 822 -6.52 -10.66 52.68
C VAL A 822 -6.12 -12.14 52.56
N LEU A 823 -6.75 -13.02 53.33
CA LEU A 823 -6.76 -14.46 53.07
C LEU A 823 -8.03 -14.79 52.27
N ASP A 824 -7.89 -15.02 50.96
CA ASP A 824 -8.97 -15.36 50.04
C ASP A 824 -8.98 -16.87 49.76
N VAL A 825 -10.12 -17.54 49.86
CA VAL A 825 -10.22 -19.00 49.72
C VAL A 825 -11.51 -19.44 49.02
N GLU A 826 -11.43 -20.41 48.11
CA GLU A 826 -12.60 -21.08 47.55
C GLU A 826 -13.02 -22.27 48.42
N LEU A 827 -14.32 -22.38 48.71
CA LEU A 827 -14.92 -23.52 49.37
C LEU A 827 -15.97 -24.15 48.43
N ASN A 828 -15.62 -25.29 47.82
CA ASN A 828 -16.42 -26.05 46.86
C ASN A 828 -16.88 -27.42 47.43
N GLY A 829 -16.68 -27.65 48.74
CA GLY A 829 -17.13 -28.82 49.49
C GLY A 829 -16.46 -28.91 50.88
N LEU A 830 -16.43 -30.10 51.47
CA LEU A 830 -16.04 -30.31 52.88
C LEU A 830 -14.64 -30.94 53.09
N THR A 831 -13.93 -31.30 52.03
CA THR A 831 -12.60 -31.94 52.10
C THR A 831 -11.46 -30.94 51.84
N SER A 832 -10.55 -30.81 52.80
CA SER A 832 -9.40 -29.89 52.74
C SER A 832 -8.46 -30.18 51.56
N GLY A 833 -8.02 -29.13 50.87
CA GLY A 833 -7.00 -29.17 49.81
C GLY A 833 -7.43 -29.87 48.52
N THR A 834 -8.71 -30.23 48.41
CA THR A 834 -9.28 -31.02 47.30
C THR A 834 -10.72 -30.62 46.95
N GLN A 835 -11.49 -30.18 47.93
CA GLN A 835 -12.79 -29.53 47.76
C GLN A 835 -12.82 -28.10 48.29
N TYR A 836 -11.84 -27.67 49.09
CA TYR A 836 -11.65 -26.28 49.48
C TYR A 836 -10.18 -25.96 49.68
N ASP A 837 -9.82 -24.69 49.55
CA ASP A 837 -8.43 -24.24 49.55
C ASP A 837 -7.75 -24.22 50.92
N VAL A 838 -6.44 -24.48 50.93
CA VAL A 838 -5.62 -24.54 52.15
C VAL A 838 -4.28 -23.83 51.96
N LEU A 839 -3.96 -22.93 52.89
CA LEU A 839 -2.61 -22.40 53.09
C LEU A 839 -1.83 -23.30 54.07
N ALA A 840 -0.83 -24.02 53.57
CA ALA A 840 -0.02 -24.95 54.36
C ALA A 840 1.37 -24.36 54.65
N ILE A 841 1.59 -23.85 55.87
CA ILE A 841 2.84 -23.17 56.24
C ILE A 841 3.83 -24.18 56.84
N THR A 842 4.97 -24.41 56.17
CA THR A 842 6.05 -25.27 56.67
C THR A 842 7.21 -24.40 57.18
N GLY A 843 7.29 -24.21 58.49
CA GLY A 843 8.30 -23.37 59.11
C GLY A 843 8.07 -23.13 60.59
N THR A 844 8.51 -21.97 61.09
CA THR A 844 8.38 -21.57 62.49
C THR A 844 7.15 -20.67 62.69
N ASN A 845 7.27 -19.52 63.36
CA ASN A 845 6.12 -18.75 63.79
C ASN A 845 5.35 -18.14 62.60
N ALA A 846 4.02 -18.12 62.69
CA ALA A 846 3.13 -17.52 61.70
C ALA A 846 2.37 -16.33 62.31
N ILE A 847 2.23 -15.25 61.54
CA ILE A 847 1.43 -14.07 61.90
C ILE A 847 0.22 -14.02 60.97
N PHE A 848 -0.98 -14.12 61.55
CA PHE A 848 -2.26 -13.97 60.87
C PHE A 848 -2.97 -12.72 61.40
N ASP A 849 -3.19 -11.77 60.49
CA ASP A 849 -3.71 -10.41 60.67
C ASP A 849 -4.35 -9.96 59.34
N GLY A 850 -5.29 -9.02 59.38
CA GLY A 850 -6.06 -8.56 58.22
C GLY A 850 -7.42 -9.27 58.00
N ASP A 851 -7.94 -9.23 56.78
CA ASP A 851 -9.28 -9.70 56.42
C ASP A 851 -9.28 -11.15 55.86
N VAL A 852 -10.48 -11.73 55.76
CA VAL A 852 -10.72 -13.05 55.16
C VAL A 852 -11.84 -12.95 54.13
N ASN A 853 -11.57 -13.35 52.89
CA ASN A 853 -12.56 -13.52 51.84
C ASN A 853 -12.87 -15.00 51.64
N VAL A 854 -14.12 -15.31 51.30
CA VAL A 854 -14.59 -16.67 51.03
C VAL A 854 -15.44 -16.67 49.76
N THR A 855 -15.00 -17.41 48.75
CA THR A 855 -15.82 -17.72 47.57
C THR A 855 -16.49 -19.08 47.79
N LEU A 856 -17.81 -19.14 47.69
CA LEU A 856 -18.58 -20.39 47.82
C LEU A 856 -18.92 -20.97 46.45
N GLY A 857 -18.69 -22.28 46.28
CA GLY A 857 -19.14 -23.08 45.13
C GLY A 857 -20.12 -24.20 45.49
N PHE A 858 -20.56 -24.27 46.75
CA PHE A 858 -21.62 -25.16 47.24
C PHE A 858 -22.41 -24.48 48.37
N GLU A 859 -23.56 -25.06 48.75
CA GLU A 859 -24.30 -24.65 49.94
C GLU A 859 -23.85 -25.44 51.19
N PRO A 860 -23.05 -24.86 52.09
CA PRO A 860 -22.78 -25.44 53.41
C PRO A 860 -23.92 -25.17 54.40
N VAL A 861 -23.89 -25.83 55.55
CA VAL A 861 -24.86 -25.63 56.65
C VAL A 861 -24.22 -25.05 57.91
N VAL A 862 -25.02 -24.45 58.79
CA VAL A 862 -24.57 -23.93 60.10
C VAL A 862 -23.81 -25.01 60.88
N GLY A 863 -22.68 -24.64 61.47
CA GLY A 863 -21.78 -25.57 62.17
C GLY A 863 -20.81 -26.33 61.26
N ASN A 864 -20.85 -26.17 59.93
CA ASN A 864 -19.76 -26.63 59.07
C ASN A 864 -18.47 -25.84 59.35
N THR A 865 -17.32 -26.54 59.30
CA THR A 865 -16.01 -26.00 59.65
C THR A 865 -14.95 -26.28 58.59
N PHE A 866 -14.15 -25.28 58.26
CA PHE A 866 -13.13 -25.33 57.21
C PHE A 866 -11.76 -24.99 57.79
N THR A 867 -10.78 -25.87 57.61
CA THR A 867 -9.41 -25.68 58.10
C THR A 867 -8.56 -25.06 57.00
N VAL A 868 -8.73 -23.75 56.82
CA VAL A 868 -8.23 -22.98 55.65
C VAL A 868 -6.75 -22.62 55.74
N ALA A 869 -6.16 -22.64 56.92
CA ALA A 869 -4.71 -22.55 57.06
C ALA A 869 -4.17 -23.43 58.19
N THR A 870 -2.95 -23.93 58.00
CA THR A 870 -2.21 -24.77 58.97
C THR A 870 -0.75 -24.33 59.04
N THR A 871 -0.09 -24.57 60.17
CA THR A 871 1.36 -24.40 60.28
C THR A 871 2.01 -25.58 61.04
N THR A 872 3.26 -25.87 60.71
CA THR A 872 4.13 -26.77 61.50
C THR A 872 4.72 -26.09 62.74
N GLY A 873 4.68 -24.76 62.80
CA GLY A 873 5.14 -23.96 63.93
C GLY A 873 3.97 -23.43 64.78
N THR A 874 4.06 -22.17 65.19
CA THR A 874 3.12 -21.55 66.13
C THR A 874 2.54 -20.24 65.58
N ILE A 875 1.22 -20.10 65.58
CA ILE A 875 0.51 -18.87 65.24
C ILE A 875 0.64 -17.88 66.40
N THR A 876 1.52 -16.89 66.26
CA THR A 876 1.82 -15.90 67.31
C THR A 876 0.88 -14.69 67.30
N THR A 877 0.22 -14.43 66.17
CA THR A 877 -0.79 -13.36 66.01
C THR A 877 -2.05 -13.96 65.42
N LYS A 878 -3.20 -13.61 66.02
CA LYS A 878 -4.50 -14.24 65.80
C LYS A 878 -5.58 -13.16 65.56
N SER A 879 -5.33 -12.31 64.58
CA SER A 879 -6.02 -11.03 64.36
C SER A 879 -6.83 -10.98 63.07
N LEU A 880 -7.14 -12.12 62.44
CA LEU A 880 -8.01 -12.16 61.27
C LEU A 880 -9.44 -11.69 61.63
N ALA A 881 -10.04 -10.90 60.76
CA ALA A 881 -11.39 -10.35 60.95
C ALA A 881 -12.44 -11.44 61.26
N THR A 882 -13.22 -11.24 62.33
CA THR A 882 -14.27 -12.17 62.74
C THR A 882 -15.33 -11.50 63.63
N PRO A 883 -16.64 -11.76 63.42
CA PRO A 883 -17.20 -12.49 62.29
C PRO A 883 -17.10 -11.69 60.98
N PHE A 884 -17.13 -12.39 59.85
CA PHE A 884 -17.28 -11.80 58.51
C PHE A 884 -18.39 -12.53 57.74
N THR A 885 -18.74 -12.04 56.54
CA THR A 885 -19.84 -12.58 55.74
C THR A 885 -19.46 -12.78 54.27
N SER A 886 -20.01 -13.82 53.65
CA SER A 886 -20.00 -14.01 52.20
C SER A 886 -21.40 -14.40 51.72
N ASP A 887 -21.78 -13.98 50.51
CA ASP A 887 -23.12 -14.12 49.95
C ASP A 887 -23.11 -15.11 48.77
N TYR A 888 -24.02 -16.08 48.77
CA TYR A 888 -24.10 -17.15 47.76
C TYR A 888 -25.54 -17.63 47.58
N LEU A 889 -26.00 -17.74 46.32
CA LEU A 889 -27.36 -18.18 45.94
C LEU A 889 -28.51 -17.48 46.72
N GLY A 890 -28.38 -16.18 46.97
CA GLY A 890 -29.36 -15.38 47.70
C GLY A 890 -29.27 -15.50 49.23
N LYS A 891 -28.27 -16.22 49.77
CA LYS A 891 -28.06 -16.41 51.21
C LYS A 891 -26.76 -15.75 51.68
N ARG A 892 -26.81 -15.06 52.81
CA ARG A 892 -25.66 -14.50 53.53
C ARG A 892 -25.17 -15.47 54.60
N TYR A 893 -23.95 -15.98 54.40
CA TYR A 893 -23.28 -16.90 55.31
C TYR A 893 -22.37 -16.11 56.26
N THR A 894 -22.57 -16.25 57.57
CA THR A 894 -21.71 -15.63 58.60
C THR A 894 -20.65 -16.62 59.06
N PHE A 895 -19.38 -16.24 58.93
CA PHE A 895 -18.23 -17.04 59.31
C PHE A 895 -17.55 -16.47 60.57
N ASN A 896 -17.32 -17.33 61.55
CA ASN A 896 -16.43 -17.05 62.68
C ASN A 896 -15.04 -17.62 62.38
N VAL A 897 -13.98 -16.82 62.51
CA VAL A 897 -12.60 -17.31 62.53
C VAL A 897 -12.29 -17.83 63.93
N THR A 898 -11.68 -19.01 64.00
CA THR A 898 -11.26 -19.66 65.24
C THR A 898 -9.86 -20.22 65.10
N TYR A 899 -9.14 -20.32 66.22
CA TYR A 899 -7.81 -20.91 66.32
C TYR A 899 -7.88 -22.07 67.33
N PRO A 900 -8.30 -23.28 66.90
CA PRO A 900 -8.62 -24.41 67.81
C PRO A 900 -7.43 -24.89 68.65
N ASN A 901 -6.23 -24.56 68.18
CA ASN A 901 -4.93 -24.75 68.79
C ASN A 901 -4.00 -23.66 68.20
N ASP A 902 -2.74 -23.61 68.63
CA ASP A 902 -1.80 -22.59 68.15
C ASP A 902 -1.21 -22.88 66.76
N ASN A 903 -1.79 -23.78 65.95
CA ASN A 903 -1.23 -24.13 64.64
C ASN A 903 -2.26 -24.32 63.52
N VAL A 904 -3.53 -23.94 63.74
CA VAL A 904 -4.63 -24.04 62.76
C VAL A 904 -5.46 -22.75 62.74
N VAL A 905 -5.84 -22.29 61.54
CA VAL A 905 -6.93 -21.32 61.31
C VAL A 905 -8.16 -22.09 60.82
N ARG A 906 -9.29 -21.90 61.49
CA ARG A 906 -10.55 -22.59 61.17
C ARG A 906 -11.71 -21.61 61.05
N LEU A 907 -12.34 -21.58 59.88
CA LEU A 907 -13.62 -20.92 59.67
C LEU A 907 -14.74 -21.84 60.17
N THR A 908 -15.78 -21.27 60.78
CA THR A 908 -16.99 -21.98 61.20
C THR A 908 -18.21 -21.15 60.83
N ILE A 909 -19.20 -21.74 60.15
CA ILE A 909 -20.44 -21.03 59.83
C ILE A 909 -21.30 -20.93 61.09
N SER A 910 -21.54 -19.70 61.53
CA SER A 910 -22.29 -19.39 62.76
C SER A 910 -23.74 -19.00 62.49
N ASN A 911 -24.04 -18.47 61.30
CA ASN A 911 -25.39 -18.15 60.86
C ASN A 911 -25.51 -18.26 59.32
N ILE A 912 -26.73 -18.49 58.84
CA ILE A 912 -27.12 -18.34 57.44
C ILE A 912 -28.42 -17.53 57.44
N LEU A 913 -28.46 -16.43 56.71
CA LEU A 913 -29.62 -15.55 56.57
C LEU A 913 -30.00 -15.47 55.09
N ASP A 914 -31.28 -15.57 54.76
CA ASP A 914 -31.77 -15.29 53.41
C ASP A 914 -31.85 -13.79 53.15
N ILE A 915 -31.42 -13.35 51.96
CA ILE A 915 -31.29 -11.94 51.57
C ILE A 915 -31.87 -11.62 50.18
N GLU A 916 -32.41 -12.62 49.48
CA GLU A 916 -33.17 -12.40 48.24
C GLU A 916 -34.62 -11.97 48.59
N ALA A 917 -35.33 -11.33 47.66
CA ALA A 917 -36.72 -10.92 47.90
C ALA A 917 -37.70 -11.80 47.09
N PRO A 918 -38.92 -12.09 47.61
CA PRO A 918 -39.84 -13.01 46.97
C PRO A 918 -40.22 -12.61 45.54
N ASN A 919 -40.24 -13.57 44.62
CA ASN A 919 -40.72 -13.36 43.26
C ASN A 919 -42.25 -13.23 43.25
N VAL A 920 -42.76 -11.99 43.17
CA VAL A 920 -44.20 -11.70 43.20
C VAL A 920 -44.83 -11.82 41.82
N ILE A 921 -45.71 -12.81 41.66
CA ILE A 921 -46.50 -13.02 40.44
C ILE A 921 -47.96 -12.70 40.75
N THR A 922 -48.53 -11.78 39.97
CA THR A 922 -49.93 -11.35 40.12
C THR A 922 -50.82 -11.80 38.94
N GLN A 923 -52.13 -11.82 39.20
CA GLN A 923 -53.18 -11.94 38.19
C GLN A 923 -54.24 -10.85 38.39
N ASN A 924 -54.90 -10.47 37.31
CA ASN A 924 -56.03 -9.55 37.33
C ASN A 924 -57.29 -10.24 37.90
N ALA A 925 -58.14 -9.48 38.56
CA ALA A 925 -59.41 -9.98 39.12
C ALA A 925 -60.60 -9.14 38.65
N THR A 926 -61.81 -9.70 38.76
CA THR A 926 -63.07 -8.99 38.51
C THR A 926 -63.94 -9.08 39.76
N VAL A 927 -64.52 -7.95 40.18
CA VAL A 927 -65.33 -7.81 41.40
C VAL A 927 -66.72 -7.33 41.01
N GLN A 928 -67.73 -8.15 41.30
CA GLN A 928 -69.13 -7.72 41.24
C GLN A 928 -69.47 -6.95 42.52
N LEU A 929 -70.14 -5.81 42.39
CA LEU A 929 -70.76 -5.13 43.52
C LEU A 929 -72.06 -5.83 43.93
N ASN A 930 -72.36 -5.83 45.23
CA ASN A 930 -73.61 -6.35 45.77
C ASN A 930 -74.72 -5.27 45.81
N ALA A 931 -75.94 -5.64 46.20
CA ALA A 931 -77.08 -4.74 46.31
C ALA A 931 -76.93 -3.61 47.37
N SER A 932 -75.83 -3.57 48.11
CA SER A 932 -75.43 -2.43 48.96
C SER A 932 -74.30 -1.59 48.34
N GLY A 933 -74.00 -1.79 47.05
CA GLY A 933 -72.97 -1.07 46.30
C GLY A 933 -71.53 -1.42 46.69
N ASN A 934 -71.28 -2.59 47.29
CA ASN A 934 -69.97 -2.98 47.84
C ASN A 934 -69.47 -4.34 47.30
N GLY A 935 -68.15 -4.49 47.18
CA GLY A 935 -67.47 -5.74 46.81
C GLY A 935 -66.06 -5.84 47.39
N SER A 936 -65.44 -7.02 47.35
CA SER A 936 -64.13 -7.25 47.97
C SER A 936 -63.30 -8.36 47.29
N ILE A 937 -62.00 -8.37 47.60
CA ILE A 937 -61.02 -9.37 47.18
C ILE A 937 -60.16 -9.82 48.35
N THR A 938 -59.58 -11.00 48.20
CA THR A 938 -58.53 -11.57 49.06
C THR A 938 -57.19 -11.57 48.32
N ALA A 939 -56.08 -11.60 49.06
CA ALA A 939 -54.75 -11.68 48.44
C ALA A 939 -54.57 -12.92 47.55
N ALA A 940 -55.22 -14.04 47.91
CA ALA A 940 -55.22 -15.29 47.13
C ALA A 940 -55.93 -15.19 45.77
N GLN A 941 -56.80 -14.17 45.55
CA GLN A 941 -57.38 -13.92 44.23
C GLN A 941 -56.45 -13.10 43.32
N ILE A 942 -55.45 -12.43 43.90
CA ILE A 942 -54.47 -11.58 43.19
C ILE A 942 -53.12 -12.28 43.02
N ASN A 943 -52.73 -13.14 43.95
CA ASN A 943 -51.53 -13.97 43.85
C ASN A 943 -51.71 -15.03 42.73
N ASN A 944 -50.70 -15.16 41.88
CA ASN A 944 -50.66 -16.09 40.74
C ASN A 944 -49.41 -16.98 40.81
N GLY A 945 -49.16 -17.57 42.00
CA GLY A 945 -48.02 -18.44 42.24
C GLY A 945 -46.71 -17.72 42.57
N SER A 946 -46.79 -16.60 43.31
CA SER A 946 -45.60 -15.97 43.91
C SER A 946 -44.81 -16.97 44.76
N SER A 947 -43.50 -16.92 44.66
CA SER A 947 -42.57 -17.92 45.22
C SER A 947 -41.31 -17.27 45.79
N ASP A 948 -40.56 -18.01 46.58
CA ASP A 948 -39.29 -17.57 47.15
C ASP A 948 -38.19 -18.63 46.97
N ASN A 949 -36.91 -18.25 47.13
CA ASN A 949 -35.76 -19.15 47.00
C ASN A 949 -35.50 -19.99 48.28
N CYS A 950 -35.81 -19.45 49.46
CA CYS A 950 -35.51 -20.07 50.75
C CYS A 950 -36.76 -20.47 51.53
N SER A 951 -37.82 -19.66 51.42
CA SER A 951 -39.03 -19.77 52.22
C SER A 951 -40.10 -20.61 51.50
N LEU A 952 -40.82 -21.44 52.26
CA LEU A 952 -41.92 -22.20 51.69
C LEU A 952 -43.12 -21.29 51.42
N VAL A 953 -43.92 -21.62 50.40
CA VAL A 953 -45.12 -20.87 49.99
C VAL A 953 -46.17 -20.73 51.12
N ALA A 954 -46.09 -21.59 52.15
CA ALA A 954 -46.94 -21.52 53.34
C ALA A 954 -46.54 -20.42 54.34
N ASP A 955 -45.26 -20.05 54.36
CA ASP A 955 -44.67 -19.11 55.32
C ASP A 955 -44.54 -17.69 54.74
N LEU A 956 -44.73 -17.56 53.42
CA LEU A 956 -44.91 -16.27 52.74
C LEU A 956 -46.18 -15.54 53.22
N THR A 957 -46.01 -14.29 53.62
CA THR A 957 -47.12 -13.41 54.02
C THR A 957 -47.54 -12.50 52.88
N TYR A 958 -48.86 -12.32 52.70
CA TYR A 958 -49.45 -11.63 51.55
C TYR A 958 -50.34 -10.46 51.98
N THR A 959 -50.09 -9.26 51.47
CA THR A 959 -50.89 -8.05 51.78
C THR A 959 -51.31 -7.30 50.52
N LEU A 960 -52.48 -6.65 50.55
CA LEU A 960 -53.02 -5.87 49.45
C LEU A 960 -53.13 -4.38 49.82
N SER A 961 -52.76 -3.48 48.92
CA SER A 961 -52.94 -2.03 49.12
C SER A 961 -54.41 -1.59 49.15
N LYS A 962 -55.32 -2.39 48.59
CA LYS A 962 -56.78 -2.21 48.64
C LYS A 962 -57.48 -3.56 48.48
N SER A 963 -58.42 -3.88 49.37
CA SER A 963 -59.17 -5.16 49.37
C SER A 963 -60.68 -5.00 49.27
N THR A 964 -61.21 -3.76 49.36
CA THR A 964 -62.64 -3.45 49.28
C THR A 964 -62.90 -2.36 48.23
N PHE A 965 -64.07 -2.44 47.60
CA PHE A 965 -64.51 -1.57 46.52
C PHE A 965 -65.98 -1.20 46.70
N ASN A 966 -66.36 -0.05 46.16
CA ASN A 966 -67.76 0.36 46.04
C ASN A 966 -68.00 1.11 44.71
N CYS A 967 -69.19 1.65 44.51
CA CYS A 967 -69.57 2.39 43.29
C CYS A 967 -68.62 3.53 42.88
N SER A 968 -67.87 4.14 43.81
CA SER A 968 -66.82 5.12 43.47
C SER A 968 -65.60 4.52 42.74
N ASN A 969 -65.63 3.20 42.50
CA ASN A 969 -64.50 2.43 41.98
C ASN A 969 -64.86 1.61 40.75
N LEU A 970 -66.01 1.85 40.10
CA LEU A 970 -66.39 1.16 38.87
C LEU A 970 -65.30 1.28 37.78
N GLY A 971 -65.07 0.19 37.06
CA GLY A 971 -63.97 0.05 36.10
C GLY A 971 -62.67 -0.47 36.72
N ALA A 972 -61.55 -0.18 36.06
CA ALA A 972 -60.23 -0.73 36.41
C ALA A 972 -59.59 -0.01 37.61
N ASN A 973 -59.29 -0.75 38.68
CA ASN A 973 -58.51 -0.28 39.84
C ASN A 973 -57.14 -0.94 39.83
N THR A 974 -56.07 -0.20 40.07
CA THR A 974 -54.77 -0.81 40.39
C THR A 974 -54.74 -1.22 41.86
N VAL A 975 -54.38 -2.47 42.13
CA VAL A 975 -54.07 -2.99 43.47
C VAL A 975 -52.64 -3.50 43.47
N THR A 976 -51.91 -3.23 44.55
CA THR A 976 -50.56 -3.78 44.77
C THR A 976 -50.67 -4.98 45.70
N LEU A 977 -50.10 -6.12 45.29
CA LEU A 977 -49.80 -7.24 46.15
C LEU A 977 -48.36 -7.09 46.65
N THR A 978 -48.16 -7.02 47.96
CA THR A 978 -46.85 -7.11 48.60
C THR A 978 -46.72 -8.49 49.23
N VAL A 979 -45.57 -9.13 49.03
CA VAL A 979 -45.20 -10.42 49.61
C VAL A 979 -43.95 -10.24 50.46
N THR A 980 -43.95 -10.83 51.65
CA THR A 980 -42.85 -10.79 52.62
C THR A 980 -42.62 -12.20 53.15
N ASP A 981 -41.38 -12.66 53.13
CA ASP A 981 -40.93 -13.97 53.60
C ASP A 981 -40.69 -14.04 55.13
N GLU A 982 -40.16 -15.17 55.61
CA GLU A 982 -39.83 -15.40 57.02
C GLU A 982 -38.57 -14.63 57.48
N ALA A 983 -37.61 -14.36 56.57
CA ALA A 983 -36.41 -13.58 56.86
C ALA A 983 -36.69 -12.06 56.95
N GLY A 984 -37.80 -11.62 56.37
CA GLY A 984 -38.26 -10.24 56.35
C GLY A 984 -37.91 -9.48 55.07
N ASN A 985 -37.41 -10.15 54.02
CA ASN A 985 -37.26 -9.52 52.72
C ASN A 985 -38.65 -9.32 52.10
N SER A 986 -38.79 -8.38 51.15
CA SER A 986 -40.11 -8.09 50.59
C SER A 986 -40.06 -7.47 49.21
N ALA A 987 -41.05 -7.85 48.41
CA ALA A 987 -41.25 -7.38 47.05
C ALA A 987 -42.74 -7.15 46.79
N ASN A 988 -43.07 -6.43 45.72
CA ASN A 988 -44.45 -6.11 45.40
C ASN A 988 -44.66 -5.96 43.89
N GLN A 989 -45.87 -6.31 43.44
CA GLN A 989 -46.27 -6.27 42.05
C GLN A 989 -47.75 -5.85 41.95
N THR A 990 -48.13 -5.18 40.87
CA THR A 990 -49.50 -4.68 40.68
C THR A 990 -50.39 -5.65 39.91
N ALA A 991 -51.69 -5.57 40.17
CA ALA A 991 -52.77 -6.21 39.43
C ALA A 991 -53.85 -5.18 39.09
N THR A 992 -54.59 -5.43 38.01
CA THR A 992 -55.81 -4.71 37.69
C THR A 992 -57.01 -5.46 38.25
N VAL A 993 -57.83 -4.76 39.03
CA VAL A 993 -59.07 -5.26 39.59
C VAL A 993 -60.22 -4.50 38.96
N THR A 994 -60.96 -5.17 38.09
CA THR A 994 -62.09 -4.58 37.36
C THR A 994 -63.34 -4.71 38.22
N VAL A 995 -63.81 -3.59 38.77
CA VAL A 995 -65.06 -3.52 39.53
C VAL A 995 -66.20 -3.26 38.55
N VAL A 996 -67.26 -4.05 38.66
CA VAL A 996 -68.43 -4.00 37.79
C VAL A 996 -69.70 -4.06 38.61
N ASP A 997 -70.75 -3.45 38.06
CA ASP A 997 -72.11 -3.56 38.55
C ASP A 997 -73.00 -4.09 37.43
N ALA A 998 -73.83 -5.06 37.78
CA ALA A 998 -74.70 -5.81 36.89
C ALA A 998 -76.13 -5.91 37.46
N ILE A 999 -76.45 -5.08 38.45
CA ILE A 999 -77.79 -4.92 38.99
C ILE A 999 -78.50 -3.87 38.13
N ASN A 1000 -79.74 -4.15 37.73
CA ASN A 1000 -80.53 -3.16 36.98
C ASN A 1000 -81.18 -2.16 37.94
N PRO A 1001 -81.26 -0.86 37.58
CA PRO A 1001 -81.93 0.13 38.39
C PRO A 1001 -83.41 -0.22 38.57
N THR A 1002 -83.92 -0.08 39.80
CA THR A 1002 -85.36 -0.17 40.07
C THR A 1002 -86.00 1.17 39.75
N VAL A 1003 -87.01 1.19 38.87
CA VAL A 1003 -87.76 2.41 38.53
C VAL A 1003 -89.24 2.23 38.86
N THR A 1004 -89.80 3.23 39.53
CA THR A 1004 -91.21 3.31 39.90
C THR A 1004 -91.82 4.56 39.30
N CYS A 1005 -92.93 4.39 38.59
CA CYS A 1005 -93.75 5.44 38.04
C CYS A 1005 -95.05 5.55 38.83
N GLY A 1006 -95.73 6.69 38.74
CA GLY A 1006 -97.12 6.84 39.16
C GLY A 1006 -98.03 5.86 38.41
N GLY A 1007 -99.20 5.59 38.97
CA GLY A 1007 -100.25 4.87 38.25
C GLY A 1007 -100.97 5.75 37.24
N ASP A 1008 -101.80 5.12 36.41
CA ASP A 1008 -102.71 5.81 35.50
C ASP A 1008 -103.54 6.83 36.28
N SER A 1009 -103.53 8.08 35.82
CA SER A 1009 -104.11 9.22 36.51
C SER A 1009 -105.12 9.91 35.63
N THR A 1010 -106.22 10.36 36.21
CA THR A 1010 -107.23 11.18 35.52
C THR A 1010 -107.28 12.55 36.19
N ILE A 1011 -107.12 13.62 35.41
CA ILE A 1011 -107.11 15.00 35.89
C ILE A 1011 -108.15 15.83 35.15
N ASP A 1012 -108.75 16.80 35.84
CA ASP A 1012 -109.63 17.79 35.23
C ASP A 1012 -108.79 18.90 34.56
N SER A 1013 -108.98 19.12 33.25
CA SER A 1013 -108.25 20.16 32.50
C SER A 1013 -108.74 21.57 32.78
N ASN A 1014 -110.00 21.75 33.21
CA ASN A 1014 -110.73 23.02 33.13
C ASN A 1014 -110.51 23.78 31.79
N GLY A 1015 -110.28 23.04 30.70
CA GLY A 1015 -110.13 23.55 29.33
C GLY A 1015 -108.70 23.65 28.77
N ASN A 1016 -107.61 23.51 29.54
CA ASN A 1016 -106.25 23.34 28.98
C ASN A 1016 -105.22 22.86 30.04
N TYR A 1017 -104.58 21.70 29.86
CA TYR A 1017 -103.59 21.17 30.81
C TYR A 1017 -102.16 21.21 30.27
N ALA A 1018 -101.21 21.62 31.11
CA ALA A 1018 -99.77 21.55 30.81
C ALA A 1018 -99.12 20.43 31.62
N LEU A 1019 -98.50 19.47 30.93
CA LEU A 1019 -97.91 18.28 31.52
C LEU A 1019 -96.78 18.63 32.52
N PRO A 1020 -96.87 18.26 33.81
CA PRO A 1020 -95.80 18.54 34.76
C PRO A 1020 -94.56 17.65 34.54
N ASN A 1021 -93.48 18.01 35.23
CA ASN A 1021 -92.30 17.15 35.34
C ASN A 1021 -92.50 16.17 36.50
N TYR A 1022 -92.90 14.94 36.16
CA TYR A 1022 -93.15 13.88 37.14
C TYR A 1022 -91.87 13.36 37.80
N VAL A 1023 -90.69 13.55 37.19
CA VAL A 1023 -89.40 13.20 37.81
C VAL A 1023 -89.07 14.16 38.96
N THR A 1024 -89.19 15.49 38.74
CA THR A 1024 -88.96 16.48 39.81
C THR A 1024 -90.07 16.51 40.85
N ASN A 1025 -91.28 16.07 40.49
CA ASN A 1025 -92.42 15.96 41.39
C ASN A 1025 -92.46 14.59 42.12
N SER A 1026 -91.36 13.82 42.10
CA SER A 1026 -91.19 12.51 42.75
C SER A 1026 -92.26 11.47 42.38
N THR A 1027 -92.96 11.67 41.26
CA THR A 1027 -94.01 10.79 40.74
C THR A 1027 -93.45 9.73 39.81
N ALA A 1028 -92.26 9.95 39.26
CA ALA A 1028 -91.38 8.91 38.73
C ALA A 1028 -90.02 9.01 39.41
N SER A 1029 -89.53 7.90 39.93
CA SER A 1029 -88.28 7.80 40.71
C SER A 1029 -87.53 6.53 40.35
N ALA A 1030 -86.21 6.53 40.52
CA ALA A 1030 -85.40 5.32 40.44
C ALA A 1030 -84.46 5.21 41.63
N SER A 1031 -84.22 3.98 42.05
CA SER A 1031 -83.26 3.59 43.07
C SER A 1031 -82.36 2.48 42.55
N ASP A 1032 -81.08 2.61 42.80
CA ASP A 1032 -80.05 1.68 42.36
C ASP A 1032 -78.85 1.74 43.32
N ASN A 1033 -78.12 0.65 43.48
CA ASN A 1033 -76.97 0.61 44.38
C ASN A 1033 -75.81 1.52 43.95
N CYS A 1034 -75.63 1.76 42.66
CA CYS A 1034 -74.66 2.70 42.10
C CYS A 1034 -75.29 3.93 41.43
N SER A 1035 -76.49 4.31 41.88
CA SER A 1035 -77.28 5.50 41.52
C SER A 1035 -77.80 5.55 40.09
N ALA A 1036 -79.05 5.98 39.93
CA ALA A 1036 -79.76 6.03 38.66
C ALA A 1036 -80.39 7.40 38.36
N THR A 1037 -80.47 7.71 37.07
CA THR A 1037 -81.07 8.93 36.52
C THR A 1037 -82.32 8.57 35.72
N VAL A 1038 -83.36 9.42 35.73
CA VAL A 1038 -84.66 9.14 35.08
C VAL A 1038 -85.01 10.22 34.06
N VAL A 1039 -85.43 9.80 32.86
CA VAL A 1039 -85.84 10.67 31.74
C VAL A 1039 -87.30 10.43 31.39
N GLN A 1040 -88.10 11.49 31.25
CA GLN A 1040 -89.54 11.47 30.93
C GLN A 1040 -89.83 11.78 29.45
N ALA A 1041 -90.81 11.09 28.86
CA ALA A 1041 -91.44 11.45 27.59
C ALA A 1041 -92.99 11.26 27.65
N PRO A 1042 -93.82 12.16 27.09
CA PRO A 1042 -93.50 13.49 26.57
C PRO A 1042 -92.86 14.39 27.62
N VAL A 1043 -92.03 15.32 27.17
CA VAL A 1043 -91.30 16.24 28.06
C VAL A 1043 -92.26 17.16 28.81
N ALA A 1044 -91.87 17.55 30.03
CA ALA A 1044 -92.62 18.48 30.84
C ALA A 1044 -92.84 19.82 30.11
N GLY A 1045 -93.98 20.46 30.35
CA GLY A 1045 -94.44 21.67 29.66
C GLY A 1045 -95.21 21.41 28.37
N THR A 1046 -95.34 20.15 27.91
CA THR A 1046 -96.19 19.80 26.77
C THR A 1046 -97.66 20.12 27.08
N SER A 1047 -98.31 20.96 26.27
CA SER A 1047 -99.75 21.25 26.40
C SER A 1047 -100.57 20.08 25.86
N LEU A 1048 -101.54 19.61 26.63
CA LEU A 1048 -102.40 18.47 26.32
C LEU A 1048 -103.87 18.92 26.28
N ALA A 1049 -104.60 18.43 25.28
CA ALA A 1049 -106.05 18.61 25.15
C ALA A 1049 -106.78 17.45 25.85
N ASP A 1050 -108.10 17.46 25.88
CA ASP A 1050 -108.88 16.40 26.51
C ASP A 1050 -108.67 15.05 25.76
N GLY A 1051 -108.30 14.00 26.49
CA GLY A 1051 -107.90 12.71 25.93
C GLY A 1051 -107.01 11.89 26.88
N THR A 1052 -106.46 10.78 26.38
CA THR A 1052 -105.50 9.92 27.11
C THR A 1052 -104.13 9.93 26.44
N TYR A 1053 -103.07 10.11 27.23
CA TYR A 1053 -101.69 10.19 26.80
C TYR A 1053 -100.82 9.26 27.66
N THR A 1054 -100.03 8.38 27.04
CA THR A 1054 -99.04 7.58 27.77
C THR A 1054 -97.81 8.42 28.08
N ILE A 1055 -97.46 8.53 29.36
CA ILE A 1055 -96.26 9.17 29.87
C ILE A 1055 -95.29 8.06 30.28
N SER A 1056 -94.12 7.99 29.63
CA SER A 1056 -93.12 6.95 29.82
C SER A 1056 -91.81 7.51 30.38
N PHE A 1057 -91.09 6.63 31.08
CA PHE A 1057 -89.88 6.96 31.81
C PHE A 1057 -88.84 5.86 31.61
N VAL A 1058 -87.59 6.26 31.40
CA VAL A 1058 -86.44 5.35 31.34
C VAL A 1058 -85.47 5.75 32.45
N ALA A 1059 -85.09 4.78 33.26
CA ALA A 1059 -84.02 4.88 34.24
C ALA A 1059 -82.72 4.27 33.69
N THR A 1060 -81.59 4.92 33.97
CA THR A 1060 -80.25 4.44 33.61
C THR A 1060 -79.31 4.67 34.80
N ASP A 1061 -78.58 3.63 35.21
CA ASP A 1061 -77.58 3.71 36.28
C ASP A 1061 -76.23 4.29 35.81
N SER A 1062 -75.24 4.36 36.71
CA SER A 1062 -73.88 4.82 36.37
C SER A 1062 -73.02 3.81 35.59
N SER A 1063 -73.47 2.55 35.47
CA SER A 1063 -72.79 1.47 34.71
C SER A 1063 -73.40 1.23 33.32
N GLY A 1064 -74.56 1.83 33.02
CA GLY A 1064 -75.30 1.69 31.77
C GLY A 1064 -76.44 0.66 31.81
N ASN A 1065 -76.75 0.06 32.97
CA ASN A 1065 -77.91 -0.80 33.14
C ASN A 1065 -79.20 0.05 33.12
N THR A 1066 -80.31 -0.49 32.63
CA THR A 1066 -81.55 0.28 32.40
C THR A 1066 -82.81 -0.44 32.83
N ALA A 1067 -83.84 0.35 33.17
CA ALA A 1067 -85.21 -0.10 33.39
C ALA A 1067 -86.21 0.96 32.92
N ASN A 1068 -87.47 0.60 32.73
CA ASN A 1068 -88.51 1.52 32.26
C ASN A 1068 -89.86 1.29 32.95
N CYS A 1069 -90.69 2.34 32.95
CA CYS A 1069 -92.10 2.27 33.34
C CYS A 1069 -92.90 3.38 32.64
N SER A 1070 -94.22 3.29 32.66
CA SER A 1070 -95.11 4.27 32.03
C SER A 1070 -96.52 4.18 32.62
N PHE A 1071 -97.26 5.29 32.55
CA PHE A 1071 -98.68 5.34 32.91
C PHE A 1071 -99.49 6.18 31.92
N SER A 1072 -100.80 5.99 31.91
CA SER A 1072 -101.75 6.77 31.12
C SER A 1072 -102.23 7.98 31.92
N LEU A 1073 -101.94 9.19 31.45
CA LEU A 1073 -102.61 10.40 31.90
C LEU A 1073 -103.87 10.61 31.05
N THR A 1074 -105.04 10.50 31.66
CA THR A 1074 -106.32 10.88 31.04
C THR A 1074 -106.77 12.23 31.56
N VAL A 1075 -107.48 12.99 30.74
CA VAL A 1075 -107.86 14.38 31.00
C VAL A 1075 -109.39 14.53 30.97
N VAL A 1076 -110.06 14.40 32.13
CA VAL A 1076 -111.54 14.49 32.36
C VAL A 1076 -111.90 14.97 33.79
N ASP A 1077 -113.13 15.46 33.99
CA ASP A 1077 -113.75 16.03 35.20
C ASP A 1077 -114.45 15.00 36.17
N THR A 1078 -114.61 15.33 37.48
CA THR A 1078 -115.41 14.69 38.61
C THR A 1078 -114.74 13.74 39.69
N THR A 1079 -115.46 13.31 40.79
CA THR A 1079 -114.92 13.28 42.21
C THR A 1079 -115.20 12.13 43.27
N LEU A 1080 -114.23 11.86 44.21
CA LEU A 1080 -114.21 11.26 45.63
C LEU A 1080 -114.44 9.73 45.89
N GLY A 1081 -114.12 9.02 47.03
CA GLY A 1081 -113.55 9.18 48.44
C GLY A 1081 -113.09 7.76 49.02
N ILE A 1082 -112.84 7.26 50.28
CA ILE A 1082 -112.81 7.51 51.80
C ILE A 1082 -112.13 6.23 52.49
N ASP A 1083 -111.90 5.85 53.80
CA ASP A 1083 -111.58 6.31 55.23
C ASP A 1083 -111.43 4.98 56.13
N ASP A 1084 -111.00 4.77 57.43
CA ASP A 1084 -110.10 5.29 58.53
C ASP A 1084 -109.99 4.25 59.76
N PHE A 1085 -108.92 4.19 60.62
CA PHE A 1085 -108.87 3.63 62.04
C PHE A 1085 -107.51 3.71 62.85
N GLU A 1086 -107.44 4.37 64.04
CA GLU A 1086 -106.34 4.32 65.07
C GLU A 1086 -106.77 4.96 66.44
N LEU A 1087 -105.91 5.06 67.48
CA LEU A 1087 -106.19 5.64 68.82
C LEU A 1087 -105.36 6.89 69.16
N SER A 1088 -106.03 8.06 69.23
CA SER A 1088 -105.39 9.36 69.47
C SER A 1088 -106.00 10.13 70.66
N GLU A 1089 -105.47 11.33 70.93
CA GLU A 1089 -105.92 12.24 72.00
C GLU A 1089 -107.44 12.53 72.03
N SER A 1090 -108.12 12.37 70.89
CA SER A 1090 -109.55 12.64 70.68
C SER A 1090 -110.48 11.53 71.20
N SER A 1091 -109.97 10.30 71.39
CA SER A 1091 -110.77 9.12 71.70
C SER A 1091 -111.42 9.17 73.10
N ILE A 1092 -110.92 10.01 74.02
CA ILE A 1092 -111.47 10.22 75.36
C ILE A 1092 -111.71 11.71 75.62
N GLN A 1093 -112.95 12.08 75.96
CA GLN A 1093 -113.42 13.45 76.22
C GLN A 1093 -113.89 13.61 77.67
N LEU A 1094 -113.78 14.81 78.24
CA LEU A 1094 -114.25 15.16 79.58
C LEU A 1094 -115.16 16.39 79.52
N TYR A 1095 -116.34 16.35 80.15
CA TYR A 1095 -117.24 17.51 80.26
C TYR A 1095 -118.18 17.43 81.48
N PRO A 1096 -118.65 18.57 82.02
CA PRO A 1096 -118.10 19.92 81.80
C PRO A 1096 -116.69 20.00 82.42
N ASN A 1097 -115.81 20.81 81.82
CA ASN A 1097 -114.46 21.03 82.34
C ASN A 1097 -114.00 22.45 81.94
N PRO A 1098 -113.98 23.46 82.83
CA PRO A 1098 -114.18 23.37 84.28
C PRO A 1098 -115.52 22.76 84.72
N VAL A 1099 -115.49 22.10 85.89
CA VAL A 1099 -116.54 21.21 86.39
C VAL A 1099 -117.14 21.74 87.69
N GLY A 1100 -118.46 21.61 87.85
CA GLY A 1100 -119.13 21.71 89.15
C GLY A 1100 -118.96 20.41 89.95
N ASN A 1101 -120.05 19.88 90.52
CA ASN A 1101 -119.98 18.72 91.40
C ASN A 1101 -119.99 17.35 90.69
N VAL A 1102 -120.19 17.28 89.37
CA VAL A 1102 -120.19 16.02 88.60
C VAL A 1102 -119.42 16.19 87.29
N LEU A 1103 -118.48 15.26 87.02
CA LEU A 1103 -117.71 15.18 85.77
C LEU A 1103 -118.17 13.97 84.95
N THR A 1104 -118.41 14.16 83.65
CA THR A 1104 -118.64 13.07 82.69
C THR A 1104 -117.33 12.72 81.98
N ILE A 1105 -116.97 11.43 82.01
CA ILE A 1105 -115.95 10.84 81.16
C ILE A 1105 -116.67 10.22 79.95
N LYS A 1106 -116.27 10.59 78.72
CA LYS A 1106 -116.81 10.03 77.48
C LYS A 1106 -115.73 9.29 76.70
N ASN A 1107 -116.04 8.05 76.35
CA ASN A 1107 -115.24 7.10 75.59
C ASN A 1107 -115.78 7.07 74.15
N VAL A 1108 -115.20 7.88 73.27
CA VAL A 1108 -115.78 8.22 71.95
C VAL A 1108 -115.80 7.01 71.01
N ASN A 1109 -114.74 6.19 71.07
CA ASN A 1109 -114.53 5.07 70.14
C ASN A 1109 -114.90 3.70 70.75
N ASN A 1110 -115.69 3.69 71.85
CA ASN A 1110 -116.16 2.49 72.56
C ASN A 1110 -115.05 1.49 72.96
N LEU A 1111 -114.01 2.00 73.63
CA LEU A 1111 -112.79 1.28 73.98
C LEU A 1111 -112.88 0.55 75.33
N GLU A 1112 -112.08 -0.48 75.54
CA GLU A 1112 -111.98 -1.18 76.81
C GLU A 1112 -111.09 -0.41 77.81
N LEU A 1113 -111.67 -0.05 78.96
CA LEU A 1113 -111.05 0.79 80.00
C LEU A 1113 -111.09 0.09 81.37
N ASP A 1114 -110.07 0.34 82.19
CA ASP A 1114 -109.86 -0.33 83.48
C ASP A 1114 -110.26 0.56 84.68
N ASN A 1115 -109.59 1.70 84.88
CA ASN A 1115 -109.86 2.59 86.00
C ASN A 1115 -109.45 4.04 85.70
N ALA A 1116 -109.90 4.97 86.56
CA ALA A 1116 -109.41 6.35 86.58
C ALA A 1116 -109.14 6.86 88.00
N GLN A 1117 -108.12 7.70 88.13
CA GLN A 1117 -107.65 8.23 89.42
C GLN A 1117 -107.56 9.75 89.38
N ILE A 1118 -108.00 10.41 90.46
CA ILE A 1118 -107.86 11.86 90.63
C ILE A 1118 -106.71 12.16 91.59
N THR A 1119 -105.76 12.98 91.14
CA THR A 1119 -104.69 13.55 91.96
C THR A 1119 -104.80 15.07 92.06
N ASP A 1120 -104.34 15.63 93.18
CA ASP A 1120 -104.04 17.06 93.27
C ASP A 1120 -102.79 17.46 92.47
N VAL A 1121 -102.47 18.76 92.46
CA VAL A 1121 -101.28 19.31 91.79
C VAL A 1121 -99.94 18.85 92.37
N THR A 1122 -99.93 18.17 93.53
CA THR A 1122 -98.73 17.54 94.11
C THR A 1122 -98.60 16.07 93.70
N GLY A 1123 -99.55 15.53 92.93
CA GLY A 1123 -99.59 14.13 92.50
C GLY A 1123 -100.19 13.17 93.53
N LYS A 1124 -100.68 13.66 94.68
CA LYS A 1124 -101.33 12.82 95.69
C LYS A 1124 -102.71 12.40 95.20
N VAL A 1125 -102.96 11.09 95.12
CA VAL A 1125 -104.29 10.54 94.81
C VAL A 1125 -105.27 10.90 95.93
N ILE A 1126 -106.41 11.49 95.56
CA ILE A 1126 -107.52 11.79 96.48
C ILE A 1126 -108.59 10.71 96.38
N THR A 1127 -108.91 10.25 95.17
CA THR A 1127 -109.93 9.22 94.93
C THR A 1127 -109.66 8.43 93.64
N THR A 1128 -110.31 7.27 93.49
CA THR A 1128 -110.19 6.36 92.35
C THR A 1128 -111.56 5.79 92.00
N PHE A 1129 -111.86 5.70 90.72
CA PHE A 1129 -113.11 5.21 90.16
C PHE A 1129 -112.84 4.04 89.21
N ASP A 1130 -113.58 2.95 89.37
CA ASP A 1130 -113.60 1.84 88.40
C ASP A 1130 -114.24 2.32 87.08
N LEU A 1131 -113.64 1.99 85.93
CA LEU A 1131 -114.19 2.29 84.59
C LEU A 1131 -114.59 1.05 83.79
N LYS A 1132 -114.48 -0.16 84.36
CA LYS A 1132 -114.86 -1.39 83.67
C LYS A 1132 -116.31 -1.35 83.26
N ASN A 1133 -116.55 -1.77 82.01
CA ASN A 1133 -117.88 -1.81 81.39
C ASN A 1133 -118.62 -0.46 81.38
N MET A 1134 -117.90 0.68 81.41
CA MET A 1134 -118.53 2.01 81.41
C MET A 1134 -119.28 2.38 80.11
N GLY A 1135 -119.10 1.61 79.03
CA GLY A 1135 -119.63 1.95 77.70
C GLY A 1135 -119.08 3.28 77.19
N LEU A 1136 -119.96 4.07 76.55
CA LEU A 1136 -119.59 5.36 75.95
C LEU A 1136 -119.45 6.51 76.96
N THR A 1137 -120.07 6.46 78.14
CA THR A 1137 -120.11 7.60 79.09
C THR A 1137 -120.29 7.15 80.54
N LYS A 1138 -119.54 7.76 81.47
CA LYS A 1138 -119.72 7.57 82.92
C LYS A 1138 -119.52 8.87 83.68
N GLU A 1139 -120.43 9.13 84.62
CA GLU A 1139 -120.37 10.28 85.51
C GLU A 1139 -119.69 9.92 86.84
N ILE A 1140 -118.92 10.86 87.39
CA ILE A 1140 -118.26 10.74 88.70
C ILE A 1140 -118.50 12.02 89.52
N SER A 1141 -118.86 11.85 90.80
CA SER A 1141 -119.06 12.98 91.72
C SER A 1141 -117.71 13.50 92.23
N LEU A 1142 -117.61 14.82 92.29
CA LEU A 1142 -116.46 15.61 92.75
C LEU A 1142 -116.89 16.61 93.84
N GLU A 1143 -118.04 16.39 94.48
CA GLU A 1143 -118.64 17.28 95.47
C GLU A 1143 -117.76 17.51 96.71
N ASP A 1144 -117.03 16.47 97.14
CA ASP A 1144 -116.06 16.54 98.24
C ASP A 1144 -114.74 17.26 97.87
N LEU A 1145 -114.57 17.70 96.61
CA LEU A 1145 -113.37 18.41 96.14
C LEU A 1145 -113.55 19.93 96.21
N SER A 1146 -112.61 20.58 96.89
CA SER A 1146 -112.43 22.04 96.86
C SER A 1146 -112.18 22.57 95.45
N SER A 1147 -112.67 23.77 95.14
CA SER A 1147 -112.39 24.48 93.88
C SER A 1147 -110.87 24.56 93.64
N GLY A 1148 -110.39 24.09 92.49
CA GLY A 1148 -108.96 23.89 92.24
C GLY A 1148 -108.64 23.08 90.99
N MET A 1149 -107.35 22.93 90.70
CA MET A 1149 -106.86 22.12 89.58
C MET A 1149 -106.51 20.70 90.05
N TYR A 1150 -106.94 19.72 89.27
CA TYR A 1150 -106.68 18.29 89.50
C TYR A 1150 -106.26 17.61 88.20
N PHE A 1151 -105.70 16.42 88.28
CA PHE A 1151 -105.43 15.58 87.12
C PHE A 1151 -106.21 14.27 87.23
N LEU A 1152 -106.87 13.88 86.14
CA LEU A 1152 -107.56 12.61 86.00
C LEU A 1152 -106.73 11.72 85.07
N LYS A 1153 -106.09 10.69 85.61
CA LYS A 1153 -105.44 9.64 84.82
C LYS A 1153 -106.44 8.54 84.52
N ILE A 1154 -106.55 8.13 83.26
CA ILE A 1154 -107.45 7.09 82.75
C ILE A 1154 -106.58 5.96 82.14
N ASN A 1155 -106.83 4.72 82.55
CA ASN A 1155 -106.06 3.55 82.12
C ASN A 1155 -106.93 2.62 81.25
N GLY A 1156 -106.42 2.24 80.08
CA GLY A 1156 -106.96 1.19 79.21
C GLY A 1156 -106.07 -0.06 79.23
N LEU A 1157 -106.35 -1.03 78.36
CA LEU A 1157 -105.72 -2.35 78.40
C LEU A 1157 -104.18 -2.31 78.24
N ASN A 1158 -103.69 -1.59 77.22
CA ASN A 1158 -102.26 -1.48 76.86
C ASN A 1158 -101.74 -0.03 76.83
N SER A 1159 -102.58 0.96 77.18
CA SER A 1159 -102.24 2.39 77.10
C SER A 1159 -102.96 3.19 78.20
N SER A 1160 -102.51 4.42 78.46
CA SER A 1160 -103.16 5.32 79.43
C SER A 1160 -103.07 6.77 78.97
N VAL A 1161 -104.07 7.58 79.32
CA VAL A 1161 -104.12 9.02 79.00
C VAL A 1161 -104.41 9.81 80.27
N THR A 1162 -103.78 10.96 80.44
CA THR A 1162 -104.04 11.87 81.57
C THR A 1162 -104.63 13.17 81.02
N LYS A 1163 -105.75 13.62 81.61
CA LYS A 1163 -106.40 14.87 81.25
C LYS A 1163 -106.52 15.77 82.49
N ARG A 1164 -106.33 17.08 82.33
CA ARG A 1164 -106.48 18.08 83.40
C ARG A 1164 -107.95 18.34 83.69
N VAL A 1165 -108.32 18.43 84.97
CA VAL A 1165 -109.66 18.80 85.46
C VAL A 1165 -109.56 20.08 86.28
N ILE A 1166 -110.54 20.98 86.16
CA ILE A 1166 -110.61 22.22 86.95
C ILE A 1166 -111.95 22.23 87.70
N LYS A 1167 -111.94 21.99 89.00
CA LYS A 1167 -113.12 22.11 89.88
C LYS A 1167 -113.42 23.58 90.13
N GLN A 1168 -114.67 23.99 89.89
CA GLN A 1168 -115.24 25.26 90.35
C GLN A 1168 -116.01 25.03 91.64
#